data_AF-A0A9J5X706-F1
#
_entry.id   AF-A0A9J5X706-F1
#
_cell.length_a   1.000
_cell.length_b   1.000
_cell.length_c   1.000
_cell.angle_alpha   90.00
_cell.angle_beta   90.00
_cell.angle_gamma   90.00
#
_symmetry.space_group_name_H-M   'P 1'
#
loop_
_entity.id
_entity.type
_entity.pdbx_description
1 polymer ?
#
loop_
_entity_poly.entity_id
_entity_poly.type
_entity_poly.pdbx_seq_one_letter_code
_entity_poly.pdbx_strand_id
1 'polypeptide(L)'
;MLKLGFLVVLAFMGYWIDHNICVEGFGVNWGTMATHMLEPKIVVQMLKDNGINKVKLFDADKSTMNALAGTDIEVMVAIPNDQLLTMTDYDRAKDWVRRNVTRYNFKNGVNIKYVAVGNEPFLTAYNNSFLNLTFPALRNIQNALNEAGVGDSIKATVPLNADVYFSPESNPVPSAGRFRTDIAELMTQIVEFMSKNQAPFTVNIYPFLSLYANEHFPIDFAFFDGTPSPVLDNGVEYTNVFDANFDTLYSALKAVGYGNMAILVGEVGWPTDGDKNANLNNAYRFYKGLFAKLASNRGTPLRPGYIEVYLFGLIDEDAKSIAPGNFERHWGIFRYDGQPKFPMDISGQGQDKHLVGAKNVQYLRNRWCMLNPNATDLSKLANNIDYACTFSDCTSLGYGSSCNNLDAIGNASYAFNMYYQVQNQLDLSCDFEGLAMVTNRNLSQGTCNFIIQTDSSTLPAELQRLLNTIRELDERSQGIINQTRQQTNYCLGLASQSQGSRKYNYDDDEAFEKLRKEIEGNQDNALSLCTEKVLLARQAHDIIDSHIKRLDEDLTNFAEDLKQEGKLPADEPPILPPLPLVLKTEKRKAPYVTPQSKKFEYRDWDWDRERDRDYDLMPPPGSHKKDFASPVDVDQPIDPNEPTYCVCHQVSFGDMIACDNENCQGGEWFHYTCVGLTPETRFKGKWYCPTCRQLPH
;
A
#
# COMPACT_ATOMS: atom_id res chain seq x y z
N MET A 1 61.61 -30.29 16.50
CA MET A 1 60.23 -30.61 16.04
C MET A 1 59.18 -30.23 17.09
N LEU A 2 59.12 -28.97 17.52
CA LEU A 2 58.07 -28.50 18.45
C LEU A 2 57.65 -27.03 18.25
N LYS A 3 58.13 -26.37 17.19
CA LYS A 3 57.74 -24.99 16.83
C LYS A 3 56.99 -24.88 15.49
N LEU A 4 56.81 -25.98 14.77
CA LEU A 4 56.06 -26.01 13.51
C LEU A 4 54.60 -26.46 13.68
N GLY A 5 54.26 -27.09 14.82
CA GLY A 5 52.89 -27.55 15.10
C GLY A 5 51.94 -26.46 15.61
N PHE A 6 52.47 -25.36 16.18
CA PHE A 6 51.63 -24.31 16.79
C PHE A 6 51.10 -23.29 15.76
N LEU A 7 51.79 -23.13 14.63
CA LEU A 7 51.38 -22.25 13.53
C LEU A 7 50.34 -22.87 12.60
N VAL A 8 50.28 -24.21 12.53
CA VAL A 8 49.26 -24.91 11.73
C VAL A 8 47.90 -24.95 12.46
N VAL A 9 47.90 -24.96 13.80
CA VAL A 9 46.65 -24.93 14.58
C VAL A 9 46.01 -23.53 14.59
N LEU A 10 46.82 -22.45 14.54
CA LEU A 10 46.29 -21.08 14.42
C LEU A 10 45.80 -20.70 13.01
N ALA A 11 46.28 -21.39 11.96
CA ALA A 11 45.76 -21.23 10.60
C ALA A 11 44.41 -21.93 10.38
N PHE A 12 44.05 -22.91 11.22
CA PHE A 12 42.75 -23.59 11.18
C PHE A 12 41.73 -23.04 12.20
N MET A 13 42.13 -22.14 13.10
CA MET A 13 41.23 -21.49 14.08
C MET A 13 40.80 -20.07 13.68
N GLY A 14 41.25 -19.54 12.53
CA GLY A 14 40.97 -18.16 12.09
C GLY A 14 39.98 -18.00 10.94
N TYR A 15 39.30 -19.07 10.50
CA TYR A 15 38.34 -19.02 9.40
C TYR A 15 37.10 -19.89 9.67
N TRP A 16 36.56 -19.81 10.89
CA TRP A 16 35.13 -19.99 11.07
C TRP A 16 34.48 -18.63 10.85
N ILE A 17 34.49 -18.17 9.60
CA ILE A 17 33.39 -17.30 9.18
C ILE A 17 32.19 -18.23 9.26
N ASP A 18 31.24 -17.92 10.16
CA ASP A 18 29.88 -18.42 10.07
C ASP A 18 29.33 -17.95 8.71
N HIS A 19 29.70 -18.65 7.64
CA HIS A 19 28.92 -18.66 6.44
C HIS A 19 27.66 -19.42 6.84
N ASN A 20 26.61 -18.68 7.21
CA ASN A 20 25.25 -19.14 7.02
C ASN A 20 25.13 -19.48 5.53
N ILE A 21 25.45 -20.73 5.17
CA ILE A 21 25.36 -21.24 3.81
C ILE A 21 23.88 -21.26 3.48
N CYS A 22 23.39 -20.18 2.91
CA CYS A 22 22.05 -20.11 2.33
C CYS A 22 22.06 -20.92 1.03
N VAL A 23 20.93 -21.54 0.68
CA VAL A 23 20.80 -22.17 -0.63
C VAL A 23 21.03 -21.11 -1.72
N GLU A 24 21.91 -21.41 -2.67
CA GLU A 24 22.13 -20.55 -3.81
C GLU A 24 20.85 -20.53 -4.66
N GLY A 25 20.35 -19.33 -4.98
CA GLY A 25 19.23 -19.16 -5.90
C GLY A 25 17.86 -18.90 -5.30
N PHE A 26 17.75 -18.56 -4.02
CA PHE A 26 16.51 -17.98 -3.50
C PHE A 26 16.65 -16.49 -3.18
N GLY A 27 15.55 -15.76 -3.39
CA GLY A 27 15.30 -14.41 -2.92
C GLY A 27 13.98 -14.33 -2.17
N VAL A 28 13.57 -13.12 -1.81
CA VAL A 28 12.30 -12.87 -1.12
C VAL A 28 11.55 -11.72 -1.76
N ASN A 29 10.23 -11.75 -1.66
CA ASN A 29 9.36 -10.64 -2.01
C ASN A 29 9.21 -9.72 -0.80
N TRP A 30 9.63 -8.46 -0.97
CA TRP A 30 9.45 -7.42 0.04
C TRP A 30 8.24 -6.57 -0.32
N GLY A 31 7.09 -6.95 0.24
CA GLY A 31 5.85 -6.18 0.18
C GLY A 31 5.78 -5.09 1.25
N THR A 32 5.07 -4.02 0.94
CA THR A 32 4.97 -2.79 1.75
C THR A 32 3.54 -2.42 2.10
N MET A 33 2.56 -3.30 1.84
CA MET A 33 1.15 -3.06 2.17
C MET A 33 0.88 -3.32 3.66
N ALA A 34 1.48 -2.50 4.53
CA ALA A 34 1.28 -2.56 5.97
C ALA A 34 0.81 -1.22 6.53
N THR A 35 -0.03 -1.27 7.58
CA THR A 35 -0.49 -0.08 8.30
C THR A 35 0.66 0.61 9.04
N HIS A 36 1.64 -0.18 9.48
CA HIS A 36 2.83 0.22 10.22
C HIS A 36 4.04 -0.48 9.64
N MET A 37 4.77 0.21 8.77
CA MET A 37 5.89 -0.38 8.05
C MET A 37 7.16 -0.36 8.89
N LEU A 38 7.88 -1.48 8.94
CA LEU A 38 9.26 -1.46 9.44
C LEU A 38 10.13 -0.52 8.58
N GLU A 39 11.03 0.22 9.22
CA GLU A 39 11.96 1.08 8.49
C GLU A 39 12.76 0.27 7.46
N PRO A 40 12.92 0.76 6.22
CA PRO A 40 13.63 0.03 5.18
C PRO A 40 15.04 -0.41 5.56
N LYS A 41 15.75 0.35 6.40
CA LYS A 41 17.08 -0.02 6.90
C LYS A 41 17.05 -1.26 7.82
N ILE A 42 16.00 -1.39 8.64
CA ILE A 42 15.80 -2.57 9.49
C ILE A 42 15.57 -3.79 8.60
N VAL A 43 14.71 -3.67 7.60
CA VAL A 43 14.41 -4.79 6.67
C VAL A 43 15.66 -5.19 5.87
N VAL A 44 16.43 -4.23 5.36
CA VAL A 44 17.72 -4.51 4.70
C VAL A 44 18.69 -5.21 5.64
N GLN A 45 18.74 -4.82 6.92
CA GLN A 45 19.57 -5.51 7.90
C GLN A 45 19.08 -6.95 8.16
N MET A 46 17.76 -7.18 8.19
CA MET A 46 17.20 -8.54 8.28
C MET A 46 17.62 -9.40 7.08
N LEU A 47 17.58 -8.87 5.86
CA LEU A 47 18.04 -9.58 4.67
C LEU A 47 19.51 -10.00 4.82
N LYS A 48 20.37 -9.07 5.24
CA LYS A 48 21.81 -9.33 5.47
C LYS A 48 22.07 -10.34 6.59
N ASP A 49 21.42 -10.18 7.74
CA ASP A 49 21.58 -11.04 8.90
C ASP A 49 21.20 -12.50 8.60
N ASN A 50 20.29 -12.70 7.63
CA ASN A 50 19.85 -14.01 7.18
C ASN A 50 20.49 -14.45 5.86
N GLY A 51 21.50 -13.75 5.34
CA GLY A 51 22.21 -14.12 4.11
C GLY A 51 21.36 -14.07 2.83
N ILE A 52 20.22 -13.36 2.86
CA ILE A 52 19.34 -13.19 1.71
C ILE A 52 19.91 -12.09 0.82
N ASN A 53 20.30 -12.46 -0.39
CA ASN A 53 21.01 -11.59 -1.33
C ASN A 53 20.19 -11.20 -2.58
N LYS A 54 18.91 -11.57 -2.65
CA LYS A 54 17.98 -11.22 -3.73
C LYS A 54 16.65 -10.75 -3.17
N VAL A 55 16.10 -9.67 -3.71
CA VAL A 55 14.80 -9.15 -3.32
C VAL A 55 13.98 -8.71 -4.54
N LYS A 56 12.70 -9.05 -4.54
CA LYS A 56 11.70 -8.50 -5.47
C LYS A 56 10.84 -7.46 -4.74
N LEU A 57 10.75 -6.27 -5.31
CA LEU A 57 9.88 -5.18 -4.86
C LEU A 57 8.62 -5.15 -5.73
N PHE A 58 7.54 -4.55 -5.23
CA PHE A 58 6.28 -4.36 -5.96
C PHE A 58 6.09 -2.95 -6.52
N ASP A 59 7.01 -2.04 -6.19
CA ASP A 59 7.10 -0.69 -6.71
C ASP A 59 8.58 -0.25 -6.85
N ALA A 60 8.81 1.05 -7.03
CA ALA A 60 10.12 1.67 -7.04
C ALA A 60 10.24 2.78 -5.97
N ASP A 61 9.71 2.54 -4.77
CA ASP A 61 9.75 3.52 -3.68
C ASP A 61 11.18 3.98 -3.39
N LYS A 62 11.34 5.30 -3.24
CA LYS A 62 12.65 5.93 -3.08
C LYS A 62 13.29 5.57 -1.75
N SER A 63 12.52 5.42 -0.66
CA SER A 63 13.07 5.11 0.66
C SER A 63 13.63 3.68 0.69
N THR A 64 12.91 2.73 0.10
CA THR A 64 13.34 1.34 -0.07
C THR A 64 14.56 1.23 -0.96
N MET A 65 14.53 1.86 -2.14
CA MET A 65 15.66 1.84 -3.08
C MET A 65 16.92 2.50 -2.48
N ASN A 66 16.77 3.59 -1.72
CA ASN A 66 17.90 4.21 -1.02
C ASN A 66 18.49 3.30 0.07
N ALA A 67 17.66 2.54 0.78
CA ALA A 67 18.13 1.62 1.81
C ALA A 67 18.90 0.42 1.22
N LEU A 68 18.55 0.00 -0.01
CA LEU A 68 19.23 -1.07 -0.74
C LEU A 68 20.54 -0.62 -1.40
N ALA A 69 20.78 0.68 -1.54
CA ALA A 69 22.00 1.20 -2.14
C ALA A 69 23.25 0.81 -1.32
N GLY A 70 24.28 0.27 -1.99
CA GLY A 70 25.53 -0.14 -1.36
C GLY A 70 25.44 -1.45 -0.56
N THR A 71 24.37 -2.23 -0.75
CA THR A 71 24.19 -3.52 -0.06
C THR A 71 24.61 -4.73 -0.89
N ASP A 72 24.82 -4.55 -2.20
CA ASP A 72 25.02 -5.59 -3.23
C ASP A 72 23.88 -6.61 -3.39
N ILE A 73 22.79 -6.50 -2.62
CA ILE A 73 21.57 -7.30 -2.76
C ILE A 73 20.99 -7.06 -4.17
N GLU A 74 20.75 -8.14 -4.92
CA GLU A 74 20.14 -8.08 -6.24
C GLU A 74 18.67 -7.69 -6.13
N VAL A 75 18.25 -6.72 -6.96
CA VAL A 75 16.89 -6.16 -6.90
C VAL A 75 16.15 -6.42 -8.21
N MET A 76 14.96 -7.03 -8.10
CA MET A 76 13.92 -6.94 -9.11
C MET A 76 12.97 -5.80 -8.69
N VAL A 77 13.05 -4.66 -9.39
CA VAL A 77 12.19 -3.49 -9.14
C VAL A 77 10.94 -3.59 -10.01
N ALA A 78 9.77 -3.19 -9.51
CA ALA A 78 8.52 -3.38 -10.24
C ALA A 78 7.82 -2.08 -10.63
N ILE A 79 7.04 -2.19 -11.70
CA ILE A 79 6.06 -1.21 -12.18
C ILE A 79 4.69 -1.79 -11.82
N PRO A 80 3.92 -1.15 -10.92
CA PRO A 80 2.61 -1.67 -10.56
C PRO A 80 1.61 -1.61 -11.73
N ASN A 81 0.55 -2.41 -11.67
CA ASN A 81 -0.40 -2.59 -12.77
C ASN A 81 -1.09 -1.27 -13.19
N ASP A 82 -1.34 -0.35 -12.25
CA ASP A 82 -1.94 0.96 -12.49
C ASP A 82 -1.06 1.89 -13.35
N GLN A 83 0.26 1.64 -13.39
CA GLN A 83 1.21 2.41 -14.20
C GLN A 83 1.41 1.84 -15.61
N LEU A 84 0.87 0.65 -15.93
CA LEU A 84 1.06 0.02 -17.23
C LEU A 84 0.57 0.90 -18.39
N LEU A 85 -0.57 1.58 -18.23
CA LEU A 85 -1.08 2.53 -19.23
C LEU A 85 -0.06 3.64 -19.49
N THR A 86 0.50 4.23 -18.43
CA THR A 86 1.49 5.31 -18.53
C THR A 86 2.76 4.84 -19.24
N MET A 87 3.17 3.60 -19.04
CA MET A 87 4.36 3.03 -19.68
C MET A 87 4.16 2.69 -21.17
N THR A 88 2.93 2.77 -21.70
CA THR A 88 2.68 2.67 -23.15
C THR A 88 3.18 3.90 -23.92
N ASP A 89 3.39 5.03 -23.23
CA ASP A 89 4.10 6.20 -23.74
C ASP A 89 5.62 6.01 -23.56
N TYR A 90 6.37 6.13 -24.66
CA TYR A 90 7.80 5.86 -24.66
C TYR A 90 8.62 6.91 -23.89
N ASP A 91 8.22 8.18 -23.93
CA ASP A 91 8.92 9.24 -23.20
C ASP A 91 8.70 9.07 -21.69
N ARG A 92 7.50 8.67 -21.27
CA ARG A 92 7.21 8.29 -19.88
C ARG A 92 8.00 7.07 -19.43
N ALA A 93 8.12 6.05 -20.27
CA ALA A 93 8.92 4.86 -19.98
C ALA A 93 10.42 5.19 -19.81
N LYS A 94 10.99 6.01 -20.70
CA LYS A 94 12.37 6.53 -20.55
C LYS A 94 12.55 7.30 -19.25
N ASP A 95 11.59 8.15 -18.91
CA ASP A 95 11.61 8.92 -17.68
C ASP A 95 11.57 8.03 -16.42
N TRP A 96 10.77 6.96 -16.46
CA TRP A 96 10.71 5.97 -15.40
C TRP A 96 12.06 5.25 -15.24
N VAL A 97 12.64 4.74 -16.33
CA VAL A 97 13.97 4.10 -16.33
C VAL A 97 15.04 5.07 -15.80
N ARG A 98 14.97 6.35 -16.20
CA ARG A 98 15.90 7.37 -15.71
C ARG A 98 15.80 7.52 -14.19
N ARG A 99 14.60 7.70 -13.65
CA ARG A 99 14.37 8.01 -12.22
C ARG A 99 14.57 6.80 -11.30
N ASN A 100 14.23 5.60 -11.77
CA ASN A 100 14.09 4.42 -10.91
C ASN A 100 15.16 3.35 -11.17
N VAL A 101 15.85 3.40 -12.30
CA VAL A 101 16.93 2.46 -12.65
C VAL A 101 18.26 3.19 -12.72
N THR A 102 18.46 4.06 -13.72
CA THR A 102 19.79 4.66 -13.99
C THR A 102 20.26 5.59 -12.87
N ARG A 103 19.35 6.27 -12.16
CA ARG A 103 19.68 7.08 -10.97
C ARG A 103 20.43 6.26 -9.90
N TYR A 104 20.16 4.96 -9.81
CA TYR A 104 20.81 4.07 -8.86
C TYR A 104 21.97 3.27 -9.46
N ASN A 105 22.27 3.46 -10.75
CA ASN A 105 23.36 2.79 -11.44
C ASN A 105 24.68 3.58 -11.29
N PHE A 106 25.24 3.57 -10.09
CA PHE A 106 26.54 4.15 -9.78
C PHE A 106 27.30 3.25 -8.80
N LYS A 107 28.58 3.54 -8.55
CA LYS A 107 29.38 2.76 -7.59
C LYS A 107 28.76 2.82 -6.19
N ASN A 108 28.49 1.68 -5.58
CA ASN A 108 27.71 1.55 -4.33
C ASN A 108 26.25 2.01 -4.47
N GLY A 109 25.68 1.92 -5.68
CA GLY A 109 24.25 2.10 -5.93
C GLY A 109 23.45 0.83 -5.65
N VAL A 110 22.31 0.67 -6.33
CA VAL A 110 21.44 -0.51 -6.20
C VAL A 110 21.79 -1.52 -7.29
N ASN A 111 21.98 -2.79 -6.92
CA ASN A 111 22.28 -3.88 -7.85
C ASN A 111 20.99 -4.39 -8.51
N ILE A 112 20.42 -3.60 -9.42
CA ILE A 112 19.19 -3.96 -10.13
C ILE A 112 19.50 -5.01 -11.20
N LYS A 113 18.76 -6.13 -11.22
CA LYS A 113 18.86 -7.19 -12.23
C LYS A 113 17.67 -7.23 -13.18
N TYR A 114 16.49 -6.96 -12.65
CA TYR A 114 15.25 -7.10 -13.40
C TYR A 114 14.32 -5.91 -13.17
N VAL A 115 13.55 -5.57 -14.20
CA VAL A 115 12.38 -4.69 -14.09
C VAL A 115 11.13 -5.53 -14.33
N ALA A 116 10.32 -5.74 -13.29
CA ALA A 116 9.04 -6.42 -13.37
C ALA A 116 7.97 -5.45 -13.88
N VAL A 117 7.49 -5.64 -15.11
CA VAL A 117 6.49 -4.78 -15.75
C VAL A 117 5.09 -5.33 -15.49
N GLY A 118 4.44 -4.82 -14.45
CA GLY A 118 3.19 -5.36 -13.90
C GLY A 118 3.42 -6.51 -12.91
N ASN A 119 2.34 -6.95 -12.27
CA ASN A 119 2.29 -8.16 -11.48
C ASN A 119 1.01 -8.93 -11.80
N GLU A 120 1.16 -10.10 -12.40
CA GLU A 120 0.07 -10.98 -12.83
C GLU A 120 -1.02 -10.28 -13.68
N PRO A 121 -0.66 -9.47 -14.69
CA PRO A 121 -1.60 -8.60 -15.41
C PRO A 121 -2.70 -9.36 -16.19
N PHE A 122 -2.51 -10.67 -16.40
CA PHE A 122 -3.42 -11.53 -17.18
C PHE A 122 -4.27 -12.48 -16.34
N LEU A 123 -4.31 -12.28 -15.02
CA LEU A 123 -5.26 -12.96 -14.15
C LEU A 123 -6.67 -12.80 -14.70
N THR A 124 -7.40 -13.90 -14.76
CA THR A 124 -8.80 -13.93 -15.20
C THR A 124 -9.67 -12.99 -14.35
N ALA A 125 -9.33 -12.84 -13.05
CA ALA A 125 -10.00 -11.94 -12.11
C ALA A 125 -9.94 -10.45 -12.50
N TYR A 126 -8.94 -10.03 -13.30
CA TYR A 126 -8.84 -8.65 -13.78
C TYR A 126 -9.67 -8.37 -15.03
N ASN A 127 -10.45 -9.35 -15.51
CA ASN A 127 -11.38 -9.21 -16.62
C ASN A 127 -10.76 -8.48 -17.83
N ASN A 128 -9.56 -8.91 -18.22
CA ASN A 128 -8.82 -8.41 -19.37
C ASN A 128 -8.33 -6.94 -19.31
N SER A 129 -8.37 -6.29 -18.13
CA SER A 129 -8.03 -4.87 -17.95
C SER A 129 -6.64 -4.47 -18.46
N PHE A 130 -5.66 -5.39 -18.44
CA PHE A 130 -4.27 -5.09 -18.78
C PHE A 130 -3.76 -5.79 -20.07
N LEU A 131 -4.61 -6.51 -20.81
CA LEU A 131 -4.20 -7.27 -22.01
C LEU A 131 -3.51 -6.38 -23.05
N ASN A 132 -4.10 -5.22 -23.34
CA ASN A 132 -3.63 -4.30 -24.38
C ASN A 132 -2.52 -3.35 -23.91
N LEU A 133 -2.17 -3.36 -22.62
CA LEU A 133 -1.23 -2.41 -22.02
C LEU A 133 0.13 -3.06 -21.73
N THR A 134 0.10 -4.32 -21.29
CA THR A 134 1.28 -5.01 -20.76
C THR A 134 2.39 -5.17 -21.79
N PHE A 135 2.07 -5.66 -23.00
CA PHE A 135 3.10 -5.87 -24.01
C PHE A 135 3.73 -4.57 -24.54
N PRO A 136 2.96 -3.50 -24.88
CA PRO A 136 3.53 -2.20 -25.20
C PRO A 136 4.41 -1.63 -24.08
N ALA A 137 3.98 -1.73 -22.82
CA ALA A 137 4.76 -1.28 -21.66
C ALA A 137 6.09 -2.05 -21.53
N LEU A 138 6.05 -3.39 -21.61
CA LEU A 138 7.23 -4.24 -21.57
C LEU A 138 8.24 -3.85 -22.66
N ARG A 139 7.75 -3.66 -23.89
CA ARG A 139 8.57 -3.27 -25.03
C ARG A 139 9.23 -1.90 -24.80
N ASN A 140 8.47 -0.92 -24.34
CA ASN A 140 8.97 0.42 -24.10
C ASN A 140 10.03 0.44 -22.98
N ILE A 141 9.80 -0.29 -21.89
CA ILE A 141 10.75 -0.37 -20.78
C ILE A 141 12.05 -1.06 -21.21
N GLN A 142 11.98 -2.21 -21.89
CA GLN A 142 13.20 -2.87 -22.38
C GLN A 142 13.97 -1.99 -23.37
N ASN A 143 13.28 -1.30 -24.28
CA ASN A 143 13.92 -0.38 -25.22
C ASN A 143 14.56 0.81 -24.50
N ALA A 144 13.90 1.38 -23.49
CA ALA A 144 14.46 2.46 -22.68
C ALA A 144 15.69 2.00 -21.87
N LEU A 145 15.71 0.77 -21.36
CA LEU A 145 16.89 0.17 -20.72
C LEU A 145 18.06 0.02 -21.72
N ASN A 146 17.75 -0.42 -22.95
CA ASN A 146 18.75 -0.54 -24.03
C ASN A 146 19.31 0.84 -24.41
N GLU A 147 18.45 1.84 -24.61
CA GLU A 147 18.85 3.24 -24.93
C GLU A 147 19.69 3.87 -23.81
N ALA A 148 19.38 3.56 -22.55
CA ALA A 148 20.15 4.01 -21.39
C ALA A 148 21.49 3.27 -21.21
N GLY A 149 21.81 2.27 -22.03
CA GLY A 149 23.07 1.52 -21.98
C GLY A 149 23.15 0.51 -20.83
N VAL A 150 22.02 0.15 -20.20
CA VAL A 150 21.95 -0.83 -19.10
C VAL A 150 21.22 -2.12 -19.47
N GLY A 151 20.62 -2.16 -20.66
CA GLY A 151 19.79 -3.27 -21.13
C GLY A 151 20.52 -4.60 -21.32
N ASP A 152 21.86 -4.61 -21.37
CA ASP A 152 22.65 -5.85 -21.40
C ASP A 152 22.67 -6.55 -20.03
N SER A 153 22.68 -5.78 -18.94
CA SER A 153 22.73 -6.27 -17.56
C SER A 153 21.39 -6.30 -16.84
N ILE A 154 20.43 -5.45 -17.26
CA ILE A 154 19.13 -5.31 -16.64
C ILE A 154 18.04 -5.69 -17.64
N LYS A 155 17.23 -6.69 -17.31
CA LYS A 155 16.19 -7.22 -18.21
C LYS A 155 14.79 -6.89 -17.72
N ALA A 156 13.93 -6.45 -18.62
CA ALA A 156 12.51 -6.32 -18.33
C ALA A 156 11.82 -7.69 -18.47
N THR A 157 10.98 -8.03 -17.50
CA THR A 157 10.19 -9.27 -17.47
C THR A 157 8.76 -8.95 -17.03
N VAL A 158 7.85 -9.90 -17.17
CA VAL A 158 6.48 -9.81 -16.66
C VAL A 158 6.29 -10.96 -15.67
N PRO A 159 6.14 -10.71 -14.37
CA PRO A 159 5.69 -11.72 -13.41
C PRO A 159 4.27 -12.15 -13.76
N LEU A 160 4.09 -13.42 -14.12
CA LEU A 160 2.83 -13.98 -14.58
C LEU A 160 2.33 -15.04 -13.60
N ASN A 161 1.05 -15.04 -13.29
CA ASN A 161 0.44 -16.12 -12.53
C ASN A 161 0.42 -17.42 -13.35
N ALA A 162 0.44 -18.57 -12.68
CA ALA A 162 0.25 -19.87 -13.34
C ALA A 162 -1.10 -20.02 -14.08
N ASP A 163 -2.08 -19.12 -13.88
CA ASP A 163 -3.33 -19.02 -14.66
C ASP A 163 -3.10 -18.74 -16.17
N VAL A 164 -1.92 -18.28 -16.59
CA VAL A 164 -1.67 -18.00 -18.02
C VAL A 164 -1.42 -19.25 -18.87
N TYR A 165 -1.26 -20.42 -18.24
CA TYR A 165 -1.09 -21.71 -18.92
C TYR A 165 -1.87 -22.81 -18.21
N PHE A 166 -2.20 -23.87 -18.94
CA PHE A 166 -2.96 -24.99 -18.40
C PHE A 166 -2.64 -26.28 -19.14
N SER A 167 -2.98 -27.40 -18.50
CA SER A 167 -3.18 -28.68 -19.17
C SER A 167 -4.68 -28.85 -19.44
N PRO A 168 -5.12 -29.20 -20.67
CA PRO A 168 -6.53 -29.38 -20.97
C PRO A 168 -7.14 -30.48 -20.14
N GLU A 169 -8.43 -30.32 -19.84
CA GLU A 169 -9.21 -31.31 -19.09
C GLU A 169 -9.20 -32.70 -19.74
N SER A 170 -9.10 -32.76 -21.08
CA SER A 170 -9.00 -34.04 -21.82
C SER A 170 -7.65 -34.75 -21.65
N ASN A 171 -6.60 -34.05 -21.22
CA ASN A 171 -5.29 -34.61 -20.94
C ASN A 171 -4.56 -33.77 -19.87
N PRO A 172 -4.94 -33.90 -18.58
CA PRO A 172 -4.52 -33.01 -17.50
C PRO A 172 -3.13 -33.40 -16.95
N VAL A 173 -2.12 -33.40 -17.83
CA VAL A 173 -0.72 -33.75 -17.50
C VAL A 173 0.26 -32.64 -17.92
N PRO A 174 1.42 -32.49 -17.27
CA PRO A 174 2.35 -31.40 -17.56
C PRO A 174 2.86 -31.31 -19.01
N SER A 175 3.14 -32.43 -19.66
CA SER A 175 3.57 -32.49 -21.08
C SER A 175 2.54 -31.93 -22.06
N ALA A 176 1.30 -31.84 -21.61
CA ALA A 176 0.18 -31.25 -22.31
C ALA A 176 0.04 -29.73 -22.00
N GLY A 177 1.03 -29.10 -21.37
CA GLY A 177 0.99 -27.67 -21.07
C GLY A 177 0.91 -26.80 -22.32
N ARG A 178 0.03 -25.79 -22.29
CA ARG A 178 -0.11 -24.76 -23.32
C ARG A 178 -0.58 -23.44 -22.71
N PHE A 179 -0.29 -22.31 -23.36
CA PHE A 179 -0.86 -21.03 -22.93
C PHE A 179 -2.38 -21.03 -23.07
N ARG A 180 -3.04 -20.28 -22.19
CA ARG A 180 -4.50 -20.09 -22.18
C ARG A 180 -4.96 -19.54 -23.53
N THR A 181 -6.03 -20.12 -24.10
CA THR A 181 -6.36 -19.94 -25.52
C THR A 181 -6.74 -18.51 -25.90
N ASP A 182 -7.35 -17.77 -24.97
CA ASP A 182 -7.73 -16.35 -25.10
C ASP A 182 -6.52 -15.40 -25.19
N ILE A 183 -5.36 -15.79 -24.64
CA ILE A 183 -4.13 -14.96 -24.61
C ILE A 183 -2.94 -15.62 -25.30
N ALA A 184 -3.10 -16.78 -25.93
CA ALA A 184 -2.01 -17.57 -26.49
C ALA A 184 -1.16 -16.79 -27.51
N GLU A 185 -1.80 -16.02 -28.40
CA GLU A 185 -1.10 -15.19 -29.38
C GLU A 185 -0.31 -14.05 -28.72
N LEU A 186 -0.91 -13.37 -27.73
CA LEU A 186 -0.27 -12.31 -26.97
C LEU A 186 0.93 -12.84 -26.17
N MET A 187 0.75 -13.97 -25.50
CA MET A 187 1.81 -14.66 -24.75
C MET A 187 2.96 -15.07 -25.67
N THR A 188 2.66 -15.58 -26.87
CA THR A 188 3.68 -15.92 -27.86
C THR A 188 4.50 -14.69 -28.26
N GLN A 189 3.86 -13.55 -28.50
CA GLN A 189 4.55 -12.28 -28.82
C GLN A 189 5.43 -11.78 -27.66
N ILE A 190 4.92 -11.86 -26.43
CA ILE A 190 5.67 -11.47 -25.23
C ILE A 190 6.90 -12.37 -25.05
N VAL A 191 6.74 -13.69 -25.15
CA VAL A 191 7.83 -14.68 -25.05
C VAL A 191 8.87 -14.47 -26.15
N GLU A 192 8.44 -14.26 -27.39
CA GLU A 192 9.35 -13.95 -28.50
C GLU A 192 10.18 -12.69 -28.23
N PHE A 193 9.53 -11.63 -27.75
CA PHE A 193 10.21 -10.37 -27.42
C PHE A 193 11.21 -10.54 -26.26
N MET A 194 10.81 -11.22 -25.18
CA MET A 194 11.70 -11.50 -24.05
C MET A 194 12.88 -12.36 -24.48
N SER A 195 12.67 -13.41 -25.28
CA SER A 195 13.73 -14.27 -25.79
C SER A 195 14.74 -13.50 -26.65
N LYS A 196 14.27 -12.61 -27.55
CA LYS A 196 15.15 -11.73 -28.36
C LYS A 196 16.05 -10.84 -27.51
N ASN A 197 15.58 -10.42 -26.32
CA ASN A 197 16.33 -9.57 -25.39
C ASN A 197 17.09 -10.37 -24.32
N GLN A 198 17.07 -11.71 -24.37
CA GLN A 198 17.64 -12.60 -23.35
C GLN A 198 17.05 -12.35 -21.95
N ALA A 199 15.79 -11.92 -21.89
CA ALA A 199 15.05 -11.78 -20.65
C ALA A 199 14.42 -13.13 -20.27
N PRO A 200 14.33 -13.45 -18.97
CA PRO A 200 13.70 -14.68 -18.52
C PRO A 200 12.18 -14.56 -18.42
N PHE A 201 11.51 -15.70 -18.39
CA PHE A 201 10.09 -15.81 -18.08
C PHE A 201 9.92 -15.86 -16.55
N THR A 202 9.19 -14.91 -15.98
CA THR A 202 8.92 -14.88 -14.54
C THR A 202 7.53 -15.41 -14.27
N VAL A 203 7.42 -16.45 -13.43
CA VAL A 203 6.15 -17.09 -13.09
C VAL A 203 5.93 -17.13 -11.59
N ASN A 204 4.69 -16.94 -11.15
CA ASN A 204 4.29 -17.06 -9.76
C ASN A 204 3.57 -18.42 -9.59
N ILE A 205 4.08 -19.28 -8.69
CA ILE A 205 3.60 -20.64 -8.49
C ILE A 205 3.19 -20.82 -7.03
N TYR A 206 1.90 -21.07 -6.81
CA TYR A 206 1.32 -21.18 -5.47
C TYR A 206 0.63 -22.54 -5.25
N PRO A 207 1.34 -23.57 -4.75
CA PRO A 207 0.75 -24.85 -4.39
C PRO A 207 -0.44 -24.74 -3.43
N PHE A 208 -0.37 -23.81 -2.46
CA PHE A 208 -1.46 -23.50 -1.53
C PHE A 208 -2.80 -23.21 -2.24
N LEU A 209 -2.78 -22.44 -3.34
CA LEU A 209 -4.01 -22.07 -4.05
C LEU A 209 -4.73 -23.27 -4.67
N SER A 210 -4.03 -24.37 -4.94
CA SER A 210 -4.66 -25.61 -5.41
C SER A 210 -5.54 -26.25 -4.34
N LEU A 211 -5.14 -26.18 -3.07
CA LEU A 211 -5.94 -26.63 -1.93
C LEU A 211 -7.11 -25.69 -1.63
N TYR A 212 -6.86 -24.38 -1.77
CA TYR A 212 -7.89 -23.37 -1.54
C TYR A 212 -9.00 -23.45 -2.61
N ALA A 213 -8.65 -23.62 -3.88
CA ALA A 213 -9.60 -23.68 -4.98
C ALA A 213 -10.36 -25.02 -5.08
N ASN A 214 -9.81 -26.11 -4.53
CA ASN A 214 -10.41 -27.44 -4.62
C ASN A 214 -10.23 -28.23 -3.32
N GLU A 215 -11.32 -28.42 -2.57
CA GLU A 215 -11.31 -29.18 -1.31
C GLU A 215 -10.92 -30.66 -1.47
N HIS A 216 -11.02 -31.22 -2.67
CA HIS A 216 -10.64 -32.60 -2.98
C HIS A 216 -9.23 -32.71 -3.57
N PHE A 217 -8.49 -31.60 -3.66
CA PHE A 217 -7.11 -31.64 -4.13
C PHE A 217 -6.25 -32.50 -3.18
N PRO A 218 -5.41 -33.43 -3.69
CA PRO A 218 -4.63 -34.30 -2.83
C PRO A 218 -3.64 -33.50 -1.98
N ILE A 219 -3.87 -33.46 -0.65
CA ILE A 219 -3.10 -32.61 0.26
C ILE A 219 -1.59 -32.87 0.18
N ASP A 220 -1.18 -34.13 0.12
CA ASP A 220 0.24 -34.49 0.05
C ASP A 220 0.89 -34.05 -1.27
N PHE A 221 0.13 -33.97 -2.36
CA PHE A 221 0.64 -33.47 -3.64
C PHE A 221 0.93 -31.95 -3.62
N ALA A 222 0.42 -31.20 -2.64
CA ALA A 222 0.77 -29.80 -2.45
C ALA A 222 2.17 -29.60 -1.82
N PHE A 223 2.78 -30.65 -1.29
CA PHE A 223 4.06 -30.62 -0.59
C PHE A 223 5.14 -31.45 -1.32
N PHE A 224 6.38 -31.42 -0.81
CA PHE A 224 7.55 -32.03 -1.46
C PHE A 224 7.99 -33.37 -0.84
N ASP A 225 7.28 -33.87 0.16
CA ASP A 225 7.57 -35.12 0.85
C ASP A 225 6.97 -36.38 0.18
N GLY A 226 6.33 -36.18 -0.98
CA GLY A 226 5.78 -37.23 -1.83
C GLY A 226 4.26 -37.36 -1.69
N THR A 227 3.64 -38.11 -2.59
CA THR A 227 2.19 -38.31 -2.65
C THR A 227 1.87 -39.79 -2.87
N PRO A 228 0.77 -40.32 -2.29
CA PRO A 228 0.31 -41.68 -2.58
C PRO A 228 -0.25 -41.84 -4.00
N SER A 229 -0.54 -40.74 -4.70
CA SER A 229 -1.15 -40.74 -6.05
C SER A 229 -0.42 -39.75 -6.94
N PRO A 230 0.79 -40.10 -7.43
CA PRO A 230 1.57 -39.24 -8.31
C PRO A 230 0.92 -39.12 -9.68
N VAL A 231 1.16 -37.98 -10.35
CA VAL A 231 0.73 -37.77 -11.73
C VAL A 231 1.76 -38.42 -12.65
N LEU A 232 1.32 -39.43 -13.42
CA LEU A 232 2.15 -40.11 -14.41
C LEU A 232 1.97 -39.49 -15.79
N ASP A 233 3.07 -39.12 -16.42
CA ASP A 233 3.08 -38.42 -17.70
C ASP A 233 4.25 -38.89 -18.56
N ASN A 234 3.98 -39.72 -19.56
CA ASN A 234 4.98 -40.24 -20.50
C ASN A 234 6.22 -40.88 -19.83
N GLY A 235 6.02 -41.56 -18.69
CA GLY A 235 7.10 -42.19 -17.91
C GLY A 235 7.80 -41.25 -16.93
N VAL A 236 7.38 -39.99 -16.83
CA VAL A 236 7.73 -39.05 -15.76
C VAL A 236 6.71 -39.16 -14.65
N GLU A 237 7.19 -39.23 -13.41
CA GLU A 237 6.37 -39.27 -12.21
C GLU A 237 6.48 -37.94 -11.48
N TYR A 238 5.38 -37.21 -11.39
CA TYR A 238 5.30 -35.99 -10.60
C TYR A 238 4.72 -36.31 -9.23
N THR A 239 5.52 -36.06 -8.20
CA THR A 239 5.15 -36.32 -6.81
C THR A 239 4.69 -35.08 -6.05
N ASN A 240 4.82 -33.89 -6.65
CA ASN A 240 4.39 -32.62 -6.10
C ASN A 240 3.89 -31.68 -7.19
N VAL A 241 2.97 -30.78 -6.83
CA VAL A 241 2.33 -29.84 -7.75
C VAL A 241 3.26 -28.74 -8.21
N PHE A 242 4.29 -28.38 -7.43
CA PHE A 242 5.27 -27.38 -7.84
C PHE A 242 6.01 -27.84 -9.11
N ASP A 243 6.51 -29.08 -9.12
CA ASP A 243 7.19 -29.67 -10.28
C ASP A 243 6.25 -29.84 -11.46
N ALA A 244 5.04 -30.34 -11.21
CA ALA A 244 4.04 -30.50 -12.25
C ALA A 244 3.69 -29.14 -12.90
N ASN A 245 3.46 -28.10 -12.10
CA ASN A 245 3.08 -26.78 -12.58
C ASN A 245 4.23 -26.11 -13.36
N PHE A 246 5.46 -26.19 -12.84
CA PHE A 246 6.65 -25.68 -13.54
C PHE A 246 6.87 -26.38 -14.89
N ASP A 247 6.71 -27.71 -14.94
CA ASP A 247 6.88 -28.46 -16.18
C ASP A 247 5.72 -28.30 -17.17
N THR A 248 4.52 -27.92 -16.69
CA THR A 248 3.42 -27.42 -17.53
C THR A 248 3.81 -26.12 -18.23
N LEU A 249 4.41 -25.15 -17.51
CA LEU A 249 4.93 -23.93 -18.13
C LEU A 249 6.03 -24.23 -19.15
N TYR A 250 6.99 -25.09 -18.79
CA TYR A 250 8.04 -25.50 -19.71
C TYR A 250 7.47 -26.08 -20.99
N SER A 251 6.45 -26.95 -20.88
CA SER A 251 5.77 -27.54 -22.04
C SER A 251 5.02 -26.49 -22.87
N ALA A 252 4.39 -25.50 -22.23
CA ALA A 252 3.75 -24.38 -22.91
C ALA A 252 4.76 -23.52 -23.70
N LEU A 253 5.91 -23.20 -23.10
CA LEU A 253 6.99 -22.48 -23.77
C LEU A 253 7.58 -23.30 -24.93
N LYS A 254 7.75 -24.61 -24.74
CA LYS A 254 8.22 -25.52 -25.79
C LYS A 254 7.25 -25.57 -26.96
N ALA A 255 5.94 -25.58 -26.72
CA ALA A 255 4.91 -25.62 -27.74
C ALA A 255 4.95 -24.39 -28.66
N VAL A 256 5.39 -23.24 -28.16
CA VAL A 256 5.57 -22.01 -28.95
C VAL A 256 7.02 -21.78 -29.43
N GLY A 257 7.90 -22.76 -29.26
CA GLY A 257 9.28 -22.73 -29.79
C GLY A 257 10.35 -22.15 -28.85
N TYR A 258 10.00 -21.82 -27.60
CA TYR A 258 10.90 -21.16 -26.64
C TYR A 258 11.22 -22.02 -25.41
N GLY A 259 11.26 -23.35 -25.57
CA GLY A 259 11.51 -24.28 -24.47
C GLY A 259 12.87 -24.08 -23.75
N ASN A 260 13.86 -23.45 -24.39
CA ASN A 260 15.17 -23.17 -23.76
C ASN A 260 15.19 -21.86 -22.95
N MET A 261 14.10 -21.11 -22.92
CA MET A 261 14.01 -19.86 -22.16
C MET A 261 14.28 -20.10 -20.67
N ALA A 262 15.02 -19.19 -20.04
CA ALA A 262 15.23 -19.20 -18.59
C ALA A 262 13.90 -18.90 -17.88
N ILE A 263 13.63 -19.62 -16.79
CA ILE A 263 12.40 -19.46 -15.98
C ILE A 263 12.84 -19.05 -14.58
N LEU A 264 12.26 -17.97 -14.06
CA LEU A 264 12.36 -17.57 -12.65
C LEU A 264 11.01 -17.78 -12.00
N VAL A 265 11.00 -18.34 -10.79
CA VAL A 265 9.80 -18.36 -9.96
C VAL A 265 9.76 -17.05 -9.18
N GLY A 266 8.98 -16.08 -9.65
CA GLY A 266 8.89 -14.73 -9.08
C GLY A 266 8.16 -14.68 -7.73
N GLU A 267 7.29 -15.64 -7.46
CA GLU A 267 6.61 -15.80 -6.18
C GLU A 267 6.32 -17.29 -5.92
N VAL A 268 6.65 -17.74 -4.72
CA VAL A 268 6.27 -19.06 -4.19
C VAL A 268 6.20 -18.98 -2.67
N GLY A 269 5.17 -19.53 -2.06
CA GLY A 269 5.03 -19.45 -0.60
C GLY A 269 3.88 -20.28 -0.05
N TRP A 270 3.69 -20.14 1.25
CA TRP A 270 2.57 -20.74 1.97
C TRP A 270 2.12 -19.80 3.11
N PRO A 271 0.85 -19.39 3.16
CA PRO A 271 0.36 -18.49 4.20
C PRO A 271 0.20 -19.21 5.55
N THR A 272 0.32 -18.49 6.65
CA THR A 272 0.34 -19.11 7.99
C THR A 272 -0.94 -18.92 8.79
N ASP A 273 -1.91 -18.17 8.27
CA ASP A 273 -3.20 -17.91 8.91
C ASP A 273 -4.24 -17.49 7.85
N GLY A 274 -5.50 -17.33 8.24
CA GLY A 274 -6.59 -16.86 7.36
C GLY A 274 -7.30 -17.94 6.54
N ASP A 275 -6.91 -19.21 6.68
CA ASP A 275 -7.58 -20.39 6.10
C ASP A 275 -7.22 -21.67 6.87
N LYS A 276 -8.06 -22.71 6.81
CA LYS A 276 -7.81 -24.02 7.47
C LYS A 276 -6.47 -24.66 7.08
N ASN A 277 -6.02 -24.46 5.84
CA ASN A 277 -4.75 -24.97 5.33
C ASN A 277 -3.60 -23.97 5.46
N ALA A 278 -3.91 -22.70 5.77
CA ALA A 278 -2.94 -21.65 6.05
C ALA A 278 -2.60 -21.66 7.54
N ASN A 279 -1.58 -22.43 7.91
CA ASN A 279 -1.15 -22.57 9.31
C ASN A 279 0.36 -22.79 9.40
N LEU A 280 0.93 -22.53 10.58
CA LEU A 280 2.38 -22.64 10.82
C LEU A 280 2.95 -24.04 10.50
N ASN A 281 2.19 -25.10 10.75
CA ASN A 281 2.64 -26.48 10.50
C ASN A 281 2.79 -26.76 9.00
N ASN A 282 1.79 -26.37 8.20
CA ASN A 282 1.82 -26.53 6.75
C ASN A 282 2.87 -25.62 6.12
N ALA A 283 3.00 -24.36 6.58
CA ALA A 283 4.05 -23.47 6.10
C ALA A 283 5.45 -24.05 6.37
N TYR A 284 5.70 -24.54 7.59
CA TYR A 284 6.95 -25.22 7.93
C TYR A 284 7.19 -26.46 7.04
N ARG A 285 6.18 -27.33 6.86
CA ARG A 285 6.27 -28.51 5.96
C ARG A 285 6.63 -28.10 4.53
N PHE A 286 6.00 -27.05 4.02
CA PHE A 286 6.22 -26.53 2.67
C PHE A 286 7.65 -26.01 2.49
N TYR A 287 8.09 -25.09 3.35
CA TYR A 287 9.42 -24.47 3.22
C TYR A 287 10.56 -25.47 3.46
N LYS A 288 10.38 -26.42 4.39
CA LYS A 288 11.33 -27.52 4.59
C LYS A 288 11.53 -28.34 3.31
N GLY A 289 10.43 -28.67 2.64
CA GLY A 289 10.44 -29.38 1.37
C GLY A 289 11.07 -28.58 0.23
N LEU A 290 10.69 -27.30 0.11
CA LEU A 290 11.20 -26.38 -0.91
C LEU A 290 12.71 -26.19 -0.79
N PHE A 291 13.24 -25.90 0.41
CA PHE A 291 14.69 -25.74 0.57
C PHE A 291 15.47 -27.02 0.38
N ALA A 292 14.95 -28.18 0.83
CA ALA A 292 15.58 -29.46 0.54
C ALA A 292 15.69 -29.72 -0.97
N LYS A 293 14.66 -29.32 -1.74
CA LYS A 293 14.69 -29.38 -3.20
C LYS A 293 15.76 -28.46 -3.78
N LEU A 294 15.76 -27.18 -3.42
CA LEU A 294 16.70 -26.19 -3.93
C LEU A 294 18.16 -26.55 -3.56
N ALA A 295 18.41 -26.96 -2.31
CA ALA A 295 19.73 -27.42 -1.85
C ALA A 295 20.24 -28.64 -2.61
N SER A 296 19.34 -29.54 -3.03
CA SER A 296 19.72 -30.70 -3.83
C SER A 296 20.04 -30.37 -5.29
N ASN A 297 19.73 -29.15 -5.75
CA ASN A 297 19.92 -28.67 -7.12
C ASN A 297 19.39 -29.63 -8.20
N ARG A 298 18.32 -30.37 -7.88
CA ARG A 298 17.75 -31.39 -8.77
C ARG A 298 16.92 -30.81 -9.91
N GLY A 299 16.41 -29.59 -9.75
CA GLY A 299 15.46 -28.99 -10.68
C GLY A 299 14.14 -29.75 -10.72
N THR A 300 13.42 -29.63 -11.84
CA THR A 300 12.20 -30.41 -12.13
C THR A 300 12.53 -31.58 -13.07
N PRO A 301 11.62 -32.56 -13.24
CA PRO A 301 11.84 -33.67 -14.16
C PRO A 301 12.20 -33.26 -15.60
N LEU A 302 11.55 -32.23 -16.17
CA LEU A 302 11.85 -31.75 -17.53
C LEU A 302 12.91 -30.65 -17.58
N ARG A 303 13.21 -29.98 -16.46
CA ARG A 303 14.23 -28.94 -16.33
C ARG A 303 15.13 -29.21 -15.12
N PRO A 304 16.06 -30.18 -15.21
CA PRO A 304 16.97 -30.51 -14.13
C PRO A 304 17.99 -29.38 -13.89
N GLY A 305 18.41 -29.22 -12.64
CA GLY A 305 19.43 -28.25 -12.22
C GLY A 305 18.88 -27.05 -11.44
N TYR A 306 19.53 -25.90 -11.62
CA TYR A 306 19.28 -24.68 -10.86
C TYR A 306 17.90 -24.08 -11.17
N ILE A 307 17.18 -23.74 -10.11
CA ILE A 307 15.91 -22.99 -10.16
C ILE A 307 16.08 -21.76 -9.29
N GLU A 308 15.86 -20.58 -9.88
CA GLU A 308 15.79 -19.34 -9.11
C GLU A 308 14.37 -19.09 -8.63
N VAL A 309 14.21 -18.86 -7.33
CA VAL A 309 12.90 -18.63 -6.69
C VAL A 309 12.90 -17.39 -5.81
N TYR A 310 11.75 -16.72 -5.71
CA TYR A 310 11.53 -15.63 -4.77
C TYR A 310 10.38 -16.01 -3.84
N LEU A 311 10.66 -16.12 -2.55
CA LEU A 311 9.66 -16.51 -1.57
C LEU A 311 8.64 -15.38 -1.39
N PHE A 312 7.35 -15.71 -1.34
CA PHE A 312 6.27 -14.76 -1.08
C PHE A 312 5.65 -15.06 0.29
N GLY A 313 5.72 -14.17 1.29
CA GLY A 313 6.38 -12.85 1.37
C GLY A 313 7.39 -12.76 2.51
N LEU A 314 8.13 -11.66 2.60
CA LEU A 314 9.09 -11.45 3.70
C LEU A 314 8.36 -11.18 5.04
N ILE A 315 7.43 -10.23 5.06
CA ILE A 315 6.70 -9.76 6.25
C ILE A 315 5.20 -9.86 5.97
N ASP A 316 4.39 -10.12 7.00
CA ASP A 316 2.92 -10.07 6.91
C ASP A 316 2.43 -8.65 6.58
N GLU A 317 1.45 -8.54 5.68
CA GLU A 317 0.98 -7.28 5.08
C GLU A 317 -0.48 -7.01 5.46
N ASP A 318 -0.71 -6.42 6.63
CA ASP A 318 -2.04 -6.23 7.23
C ASP A 318 -2.97 -5.25 6.49
N ALA A 319 -2.43 -4.43 5.57
CA ALA A 319 -3.19 -3.52 4.72
C ALA A 319 -3.45 -4.09 3.32
N LYS A 320 -3.01 -5.32 3.03
CA LYS A 320 -3.26 -5.98 1.75
C LYS A 320 -4.76 -6.28 1.57
N SER A 321 -5.22 -6.21 0.32
CA SER A 321 -6.60 -6.56 -0.03
C SER A 321 -6.87 -8.04 0.25
N ILE A 322 -8.01 -8.32 0.89
CA ILE A 322 -8.49 -9.67 1.22
C ILE A 322 -9.46 -10.22 0.16
N ALA A 323 -9.63 -9.54 -0.98
CA ALA A 323 -10.56 -9.97 -2.02
C ALA A 323 -10.30 -11.41 -2.53
N PRO A 324 -9.03 -11.87 -2.67
CA PRO A 324 -8.74 -13.29 -2.96
C PRO A 324 -9.05 -14.24 -1.79
N GLY A 325 -8.92 -13.76 -0.55
CA GLY A 325 -9.19 -14.50 0.68
C GLY A 325 -8.47 -13.89 1.89
N ASN A 326 -8.90 -14.30 3.09
CA ASN A 326 -8.33 -13.83 4.37
C ASN A 326 -6.83 -14.15 4.52
N PHE A 327 -6.34 -15.22 3.89
CA PHE A 327 -4.93 -15.64 3.93
C PHE A 327 -3.96 -14.63 3.31
N GLU A 328 -4.45 -13.68 2.49
CA GLU A 328 -3.61 -12.72 1.76
C GLU A 328 -2.73 -11.85 2.66
N ARG A 329 -3.11 -11.66 3.93
CA ARG A 329 -2.33 -10.84 4.89
C ARG A 329 -1.24 -11.64 5.62
N HIS A 330 -1.16 -12.96 5.39
CA HIS A 330 -0.40 -13.91 6.23
C HIS A 330 0.69 -14.69 5.49
N TRP A 331 1.15 -14.19 4.34
CA TRP A 331 2.20 -14.83 3.54
C TRP A 331 3.61 -14.65 4.11
N GLY A 332 3.81 -13.75 5.06
CA GLY A 332 5.11 -13.42 5.64
C GLY A 332 5.76 -14.61 6.32
N ILE A 333 7.07 -14.79 6.08
CA ILE A 333 7.92 -15.66 6.92
C ILE A 333 8.26 -15.00 8.26
N PHE A 334 8.20 -13.66 8.31
CA PHE A 334 8.20 -12.84 9.51
C PHE A 334 6.80 -12.24 9.75
N ARG A 335 6.48 -11.98 11.01
CA ARG A 335 5.29 -11.21 11.41
C ARG A 335 5.44 -9.74 11.01
N TYR A 336 4.37 -8.95 11.18
CA TYR A 336 4.35 -7.49 10.98
C TYR A 336 5.51 -6.75 11.67
N ASP A 337 5.97 -7.24 12.83
CA ASP A 337 7.07 -6.66 13.61
C ASP A 337 8.46 -7.22 13.24
N GLY A 338 8.55 -7.99 12.16
CA GLY A 338 9.80 -8.58 11.68
C GLY A 338 10.34 -9.72 12.54
N GLN A 339 9.54 -10.26 13.48
CA GLN A 339 9.92 -11.43 14.26
C GLN A 339 9.58 -12.73 13.52
N PRO A 340 10.44 -13.78 13.59
CA PRO A 340 10.25 -15.02 12.83
C PRO A 340 9.04 -15.81 13.33
N LYS A 341 8.27 -16.38 12.40
CA LYS A 341 7.03 -17.13 12.73
C LYS A 341 7.27 -18.59 13.06
N PHE A 342 8.28 -19.21 12.45
CA PHE A 342 8.63 -20.62 12.61
C PHE A 342 10.13 -20.83 12.32
N PRO A 343 10.74 -21.94 12.78
CA PRO A 343 12.09 -22.33 12.36
C PRO A 343 12.15 -22.59 10.86
N MET A 344 13.19 -22.13 10.18
CA MET A 344 13.32 -22.25 8.73
C MET A 344 14.78 -22.53 8.36
N ASP A 345 15.05 -23.72 7.84
CA ASP A 345 16.37 -24.08 7.35
C ASP A 345 16.60 -23.61 5.91
N ILE A 346 17.02 -22.35 5.77
CA ILE A 346 17.35 -21.75 4.47
C ILE A 346 18.61 -22.32 3.81
N SER A 347 19.34 -23.22 4.49
CA SER A 347 20.46 -23.97 3.91
C SER A 347 20.01 -25.27 3.24
N GLY A 348 18.83 -25.78 3.61
CA GLY A 348 18.33 -27.09 3.19
C GLY A 348 19.18 -28.28 3.64
N GLN A 349 20.04 -28.10 4.64
CA GLN A 349 20.97 -29.13 5.15
C GLN A 349 20.49 -29.81 6.45
N GLY A 350 19.23 -29.62 6.83
CA GLY A 350 18.63 -30.18 8.05
C GLY A 350 18.92 -29.39 9.33
N GLN A 351 19.24 -28.09 9.22
CA GLN A 351 19.50 -27.20 10.35
C GLN A 351 18.30 -26.30 10.67
N ASP A 352 17.27 -26.84 11.30
CA ASP A 352 16.11 -26.04 11.73
C ASP A 352 16.52 -25.02 12.80
N LYS A 353 16.60 -23.75 12.40
CA LYS A 353 16.89 -22.60 13.26
C LYS A 353 15.90 -21.48 12.96
N HIS A 354 15.60 -20.66 13.96
CA HIS A 354 14.86 -19.42 13.71
C HIS A 354 15.74 -18.44 12.94
N LEU A 355 15.14 -17.78 11.96
CA LEU A 355 15.75 -16.64 11.29
C LEU A 355 16.00 -15.50 12.28
N VAL A 356 16.99 -14.67 11.99
CA VAL A 356 17.28 -13.46 12.76
C VAL A 356 16.19 -12.44 12.47
N GLY A 357 15.35 -12.16 13.48
CA GLY A 357 14.29 -11.15 13.38
C GLY A 357 14.81 -9.71 13.42
N ALA A 358 13.90 -8.77 13.19
CA ALA A 358 14.16 -7.35 13.32
C ALA A 358 14.72 -6.99 14.70
N LYS A 359 15.72 -6.11 14.72
CA LYS A 359 16.35 -5.58 15.94
C LYS A 359 15.93 -4.13 16.13
N ASN A 360 15.85 -3.70 17.38
CA ASN A 360 15.49 -2.32 17.78
C ASN A 360 14.10 -1.87 17.30
N VAL A 361 13.16 -2.81 17.16
CA VAL A 361 11.76 -2.48 16.88
C VAL A 361 11.16 -1.79 18.10
N GLN A 362 10.68 -0.57 17.90
CA GLN A 362 9.92 0.15 18.91
C GLN A 362 8.46 -0.30 18.84
N TYR A 363 7.84 -0.48 20.00
CA TYR A 363 6.44 -0.87 20.12
C TYR A 363 5.67 0.22 20.85
N LEU A 364 4.38 0.31 20.55
CA LEU A 364 3.45 1.09 21.35
C LEU A 364 3.38 0.54 22.79
N ARG A 365 2.72 1.28 23.68
CA ARG A 365 2.59 0.88 25.09
C ARG A 365 1.90 -0.48 25.21
N ASN A 366 2.23 -1.26 26.24
CA ASN A 366 1.57 -2.56 26.52
C ASN A 366 0.14 -2.36 27.05
N ARG A 367 -0.77 -1.97 26.13
CA ARG A 367 -2.19 -1.73 26.36
C ARG A 367 -2.97 -2.35 25.22
N TRP A 368 -4.10 -2.96 25.56
CA TRP A 368 -5.03 -3.59 24.62
C TRP A 368 -6.41 -2.98 24.76
N CYS A 369 -7.21 -3.10 23.71
CA CYS A 369 -8.64 -2.80 23.77
C CYS A 369 -9.45 -4.09 23.90
N MET A 370 -10.41 -4.14 24.82
CA MET A 370 -11.30 -5.30 25.00
C MET A 370 -12.75 -4.89 25.07
N LEU A 371 -13.66 -5.83 24.82
CA LEU A 371 -15.08 -5.66 25.11
C LEU A 371 -15.24 -5.36 26.61
N ASN A 372 -15.93 -4.27 26.92
CA ASN A 372 -16.22 -3.86 28.29
C ASN A 372 -17.19 -4.88 28.93
N PRO A 373 -16.76 -5.61 29.98
CA PRO A 373 -17.62 -6.61 30.62
C PRO A 373 -18.83 -6.00 31.34
N ASN A 374 -18.81 -4.68 31.56
CA ASN A 374 -19.92 -3.93 32.17
C ASN A 374 -20.86 -3.31 31.14
N ALA A 375 -20.62 -3.50 29.84
CA ALA A 375 -21.52 -3.00 28.79
C ALA A 375 -22.87 -3.74 28.86
N THR A 376 -23.94 -2.99 29.11
CA THR A 376 -25.29 -3.55 29.30
C THR A 376 -26.10 -3.62 28.00
N ASP A 377 -25.84 -2.71 27.05
CA ASP A 377 -26.50 -2.69 25.75
C ASP A 377 -25.53 -3.19 24.67
N LEU A 378 -25.76 -4.41 24.16
CA LEU A 378 -24.96 -5.02 23.11
C LEU A 378 -25.63 -4.92 21.73
N SER A 379 -26.71 -4.15 21.59
CA SER A 379 -27.48 -4.05 20.33
C SER A 379 -26.63 -3.60 19.14
N LYS A 380 -25.59 -2.78 19.40
CA LYS A 380 -24.66 -2.26 18.39
C LYS A 380 -23.35 -3.01 18.29
N LEU A 381 -23.19 -4.13 19.00
CA LEU A 381 -21.93 -4.87 19.06
C LEU A 381 -21.49 -5.35 17.68
N ALA A 382 -22.40 -5.94 16.90
CA ALA A 382 -22.10 -6.42 15.55
C ALA A 382 -21.58 -5.28 14.65
N ASN A 383 -22.30 -4.14 14.61
CA ASN A 383 -21.89 -2.99 13.81
C ASN A 383 -20.52 -2.43 14.22
N ASN A 384 -20.21 -2.42 15.51
CA ASN A 384 -18.91 -1.96 16.02
C ASN A 384 -17.77 -2.94 15.69
N ILE A 385 -18.05 -4.24 15.70
CA ILE A 385 -17.10 -5.26 15.22
C ILE A 385 -16.85 -5.09 13.72
N ASP A 386 -17.91 -4.96 12.93
CA ASP A 386 -17.82 -4.76 11.48
C ASP A 386 -17.04 -3.48 11.15
N TYR A 387 -17.29 -2.40 11.89
CA TYR A 387 -16.52 -1.16 11.80
C TYR A 387 -15.04 -1.39 12.10
N ALA A 388 -14.71 -2.00 13.24
CA ALA A 388 -13.33 -2.30 13.61
C ALA A 388 -12.61 -3.12 12.52
N CYS A 389 -13.26 -4.16 12.00
CA CYS A 389 -12.71 -5.06 10.99
C CYS A 389 -12.68 -4.47 9.58
N THR A 390 -13.44 -3.41 9.31
CA THR A 390 -13.32 -2.64 8.05
C THR A 390 -12.02 -1.84 8.01
N PHE A 391 -11.55 -1.35 9.17
CA PHE A 391 -10.40 -0.46 9.27
C PHE A 391 -9.17 -1.09 9.95
N SER A 392 -9.19 -2.40 10.15
CA SER A 392 -8.07 -3.15 10.72
C SER A 392 -8.07 -4.60 10.23
N ASP A 393 -7.09 -5.39 10.68
CA ASP A 393 -6.98 -6.78 10.28
C ASP A 393 -7.65 -7.77 11.23
N CYS A 394 -8.88 -8.17 10.90
CA CYS A 394 -9.61 -9.22 11.60
C CYS A 394 -9.53 -10.60 10.93
N THR A 395 -8.70 -10.79 9.90
CA THR A 395 -8.72 -12.01 9.08
C THR A 395 -8.43 -13.29 9.88
N SER A 396 -7.67 -13.20 10.97
CA SER A 396 -7.38 -14.32 11.89
C SER A 396 -8.61 -14.85 12.65
N LEU A 397 -9.74 -14.13 12.65
CA LEU A 397 -11.02 -14.61 13.21
C LEU A 397 -11.73 -15.62 12.29
N GLY A 398 -11.31 -15.71 11.02
CA GLY A 398 -11.92 -16.56 10.01
C GLY A 398 -11.94 -18.05 10.38
N TYR A 399 -12.80 -18.81 9.71
CA TYR A 399 -12.87 -20.26 9.91
C TYR A 399 -11.51 -20.95 9.66
N GLY A 400 -11.08 -21.81 10.58
CA GLY A 400 -9.80 -22.51 10.48
C GLY A 400 -8.56 -21.66 10.76
N SER A 401 -8.73 -20.37 11.08
CA SER A 401 -7.66 -19.43 11.40
C SER A 401 -7.26 -19.48 12.89
N SER A 402 -6.16 -18.80 13.25
CA SER A 402 -5.52 -18.88 14.56
C SER A 402 -6.40 -18.41 15.73
N CYS A 403 -7.36 -17.52 15.49
CA CYS A 403 -8.31 -16.99 16.46
C CYS A 403 -9.73 -17.55 16.33
N ASN A 404 -9.94 -18.59 15.52
CA ASN A 404 -11.28 -19.13 15.27
C ASN A 404 -12.00 -19.71 16.52
N ASN A 405 -11.24 -20.11 17.54
CA ASN A 405 -11.78 -20.73 18.76
C ASN A 405 -12.11 -19.72 19.88
N LEU A 406 -12.04 -18.42 19.61
CA LEU A 406 -12.46 -17.40 20.57
C LEU A 406 -13.98 -17.44 20.78
N ASP A 407 -14.41 -17.19 22.02
CA ASP A 407 -15.82 -16.96 22.31
C ASP A 407 -16.28 -15.58 21.79
N ALA A 408 -17.57 -15.25 21.93
CA ALA A 408 -18.11 -13.99 21.45
C ALA A 408 -17.40 -12.76 22.05
N ILE A 409 -16.99 -12.85 23.32
CA ILE A 409 -16.26 -11.77 24.02
C ILE A 409 -14.85 -11.63 23.45
N GLY A 410 -14.16 -12.75 23.24
CA GLY A 410 -12.84 -12.81 22.63
C GLY A 410 -12.85 -12.27 21.20
N ASN A 411 -13.84 -12.66 20.38
CA ASN A 411 -13.99 -12.18 19.00
C ASN A 411 -14.16 -10.66 18.95
N ALA A 412 -15.06 -10.11 19.77
CA ALA A 412 -15.26 -8.67 19.87
C ALA A 412 -13.99 -7.94 20.35
N SER A 413 -13.35 -8.48 21.39
CA SER A 413 -12.13 -7.90 21.94
C SER A 413 -10.98 -7.92 20.94
N TYR A 414 -10.87 -8.97 20.13
CA TYR A 414 -9.83 -9.06 19.09
C TYR A 414 -10.03 -7.97 18.04
N ALA A 415 -11.25 -7.84 17.51
CA ALA A 415 -11.59 -6.80 16.54
C ALA A 415 -11.29 -5.39 17.08
N PHE A 416 -11.73 -5.09 18.30
CA PHE A 416 -11.47 -3.81 18.96
C PHE A 416 -9.97 -3.58 19.18
N ASN A 417 -9.22 -4.60 19.58
CA ASN A 417 -7.78 -4.47 19.75
C ASN A 417 -7.09 -4.20 18.41
N MET A 418 -7.41 -4.93 17.35
CA MET A 418 -6.78 -4.72 16.04
C MET A 418 -6.99 -3.29 15.55
N TYR A 419 -8.19 -2.74 15.69
CA TYR A 419 -8.46 -1.34 15.40
C TYR A 419 -7.67 -0.40 16.31
N TYR A 420 -7.73 -0.59 17.63
CA TYR A 420 -7.01 0.23 18.60
C TYR A 420 -5.51 0.31 18.32
N GLN A 421 -4.89 -0.80 17.94
CA GLN A 421 -3.47 -0.88 17.61
C GLN A 421 -3.16 -0.20 16.26
N VAL A 422 -4.00 -0.39 15.24
CA VAL A 422 -3.87 0.32 13.94
C VAL A 422 -4.06 1.83 14.10
N GLN A 423 -4.82 2.28 15.09
CA GLN A 423 -5.04 3.68 15.41
C GLN A 423 -4.01 4.26 16.40
N ASN A 424 -2.83 3.66 16.54
CA ASN A 424 -1.77 4.16 17.43
C ASN A 424 -2.21 4.35 18.89
N GLN A 425 -3.15 3.53 19.37
CA GLN A 425 -3.67 3.56 20.74
C GLN A 425 -4.27 4.91 21.17
N LEU A 426 -4.83 5.67 20.23
CA LEU A 426 -5.54 6.93 20.53
C LEU A 426 -6.65 6.72 21.55
N ASP A 427 -6.86 7.67 22.46
CA ASP A 427 -7.80 7.51 23.59
C ASP A 427 -9.24 7.20 23.14
N LEU A 428 -9.69 7.79 22.01
CA LEU A 428 -11.02 7.53 21.45
C LEU A 428 -11.12 6.27 20.58
N SER A 429 -9.99 5.62 20.28
CA SER A 429 -9.97 4.41 19.44
C SER A 429 -10.31 3.12 20.22
N CYS A 430 -10.61 3.24 21.52
CA CYS A 430 -11.09 2.16 22.37
C CYS A 430 -12.29 2.60 23.23
N ASP A 431 -13.34 3.06 22.56
CA ASP A 431 -14.63 3.39 23.18
C ASP A 431 -15.77 2.55 22.58
N PHE A 432 -15.91 2.56 21.25
CA PHE A 432 -16.94 1.81 20.51
C PHE A 432 -18.35 2.02 21.09
N GLU A 433 -18.72 3.28 21.34
CA GLU A 433 -19.99 3.67 21.97
C GLU A 433 -20.14 3.11 23.39
N GLY A 434 -19.05 3.12 24.16
CA GLY A 434 -18.95 2.56 25.51
C GLY A 434 -18.89 1.02 25.58
N LEU A 435 -18.88 0.33 24.43
CA LEU A 435 -18.77 -1.13 24.36
C LEU A 435 -17.37 -1.63 24.65
N ALA A 436 -16.33 -0.80 24.54
CA ALA A 436 -14.95 -1.22 24.74
C ALA A 436 -14.28 -0.48 25.89
N MET A 437 -13.18 -1.05 26.39
CA MET A 437 -12.33 -0.41 27.38
C MET A 437 -10.87 -0.83 27.22
N VAL A 438 -9.97 0.07 27.59
CA VAL A 438 -8.52 -0.20 27.60
C VAL A 438 -8.17 -1.09 28.79
N THR A 439 -7.28 -2.05 28.56
CA THR A 439 -6.73 -2.94 29.57
C THR A 439 -5.22 -3.09 29.42
N ASN A 440 -4.51 -3.29 30.53
CA ASN A 440 -3.08 -3.60 30.55
C ASN A 440 -2.82 -5.11 30.64
N ARG A 441 -3.88 -5.93 30.63
CA ARG A 441 -3.77 -7.39 30.66
C ARG A 441 -3.68 -7.91 29.23
N ASN A 442 -2.66 -8.73 28.98
CA ASN A 442 -2.54 -9.45 27.72
C ASN A 442 -3.75 -10.39 27.51
N LEU A 443 -4.42 -10.25 26.37
CA LEU A 443 -5.63 -10.97 25.98
C LEU A 443 -5.38 -12.16 25.05
N SER A 444 -4.12 -12.38 24.62
CA SER A 444 -3.72 -13.49 23.76
C SER A 444 -4.04 -14.84 24.40
N GLN A 445 -4.54 -15.77 23.59
CA GLN A 445 -5.01 -17.09 24.03
C GLN A 445 -4.61 -18.17 23.03
N GLY A 446 -3.88 -19.19 23.51
CA GLY A 446 -3.43 -20.30 22.66
C GLY A 446 -2.60 -19.79 21.48
N THR A 447 -3.09 -20.06 20.26
CA THR A 447 -2.48 -19.60 18.99
C THR A 447 -2.92 -18.20 18.58
N CYS A 448 -3.95 -17.64 19.21
CA CYS A 448 -4.47 -16.32 18.88
C CYS A 448 -3.68 -15.22 19.60
N ASN A 449 -3.00 -14.37 18.83
CA ASN A 449 -2.18 -13.30 19.37
C ASN A 449 -2.86 -11.93 19.24
N PHE A 450 -3.16 -11.30 20.38
CA PHE A 450 -3.56 -9.90 20.47
C PHE A 450 -2.31 -9.03 20.41
N ILE A 451 -2.02 -8.49 19.23
CA ILE A 451 -0.78 -7.77 18.97
C ILE A 451 -0.69 -6.45 19.75
N ILE A 452 0.53 -5.95 19.89
CA ILE A 452 0.84 -4.54 20.17
C ILE A 452 1.54 -4.00 18.92
N GLN A 453 1.02 -2.94 18.33
CA GLN A 453 1.58 -2.42 17.10
C GLN A 453 2.97 -1.79 17.31
N THR A 454 3.78 -1.78 16.25
CA THR A 454 5.07 -1.10 16.21
C THR A 454 4.88 0.41 16.20
N ASP A 455 5.72 1.13 16.94
CA ASP A 455 5.83 2.59 16.84
C ASP A 455 6.72 2.91 15.64
N SER A 456 6.13 2.76 14.44
CA SER A 456 6.81 2.92 13.15
C SER A 456 6.67 4.32 12.56
N SER A 457 6.27 5.30 13.38
CA SER A 457 5.88 6.63 12.94
C SER A 457 7.05 7.41 12.31
N THR A 458 7.22 7.28 10.99
CA THR A 458 7.72 8.39 10.19
C THR A 458 6.51 9.24 9.81
N LEU A 459 6.43 10.43 10.42
CA LEU A 459 5.39 11.42 10.20
C LEU A 459 4.93 11.54 8.72
N PRO A 460 5.83 11.55 7.70
CA PRO A 460 5.39 11.70 6.31
C PRO A 460 4.59 10.50 5.77
N ALA A 461 4.98 9.27 6.11
CA ALA A 461 4.31 8.07 5.61
C ALA A 461 2.93 7.89 6.27
N GLU A 462 2.84 8.13 7.58
CA GLU A 462 1.59 8.09 8.31
C GLU A 462 0.63 9.19 7.85
N LEU A 463 1.11 10.42 7.65
CA LEU A 463 0.30 11.49 7.09
C LEU A 463 -0.17 11.18 5.67
N GLN A 464 0.69 10.64 4.82
CA GLN A 464 0.31 10.31 3.45
C GLN A 464 -0.75 9.22 3.41
N ARG A 465 -0.66 8.20 4.27
CA ARG A 465 -1.71 7.17 4.42
C ARG A 465 -3.03 7.79 4.85
N LEU A 466 -3.03 8.61 5.91
CA LEU A 466 -4.24 9.25 6.43
C LEU A 466 -4.90 10.16 5.41
N LEU A 467 -4.11 10.97 4.70
CA LEU A 467 -4.62 11.87 3.66
C LEU A 467 -5.21 11.10 2.47
N ASN A 468 -4.60 9.98 2.08
CA ASN A 468 -5.15 9.12 1.03
C ASN A 468 -6.49 8.49 1.46
N THR A 469 -6.59 7.98 2.68
CA THR A 469 -7.84 7.42 3.21
C THR A 469 -8.93 8.49 3.33
N ILE A 470 -8.59 9.70 3.80
CA ILE A 470 -9.54 10.83 3.83
C ILE A 470 -10.09 11.11 2.43
N ARG A 471 -9.23 11.09 1.40
CA ARG A 471 -9.64 11.32 0.01
C ARG A 471 -10.56 10.22 -0.51
N GLU A 472 -10.26 8.95 -0.23
CA GLU A 472 -11.12 7.83 -0.64
C GLU A 472 -12.50 7.87 0.04
N LEU A 473 -12.53 8.19 1.33
CA LEU A 473 -13.80 8.38 2.05
C LEU A 473 -14.57 9.60 1.54
N ASP A 474 -13.86 10.67 1.15
CA ASP A 474 -14.47 11.85 0.54
C ASP A 474 -15.18 11.48 -0.77
N GLU A 475 -14.49 10.82 -1.69
CA GLU A 475 -15.07 10.38 -2.97
C GLU A 475 -16.30 9.48 -2.77
N ARG A 476 -16.23 8.51 -1.86
CA ARG A 476 -17.35 7.62 -1.53
C ARG A 476 -18.52 8.39 -0.94
N SER A 477 -18.27 9.26 0.04
CA SER A 477 -19.31 10.09 0.66
C SER A 477 -20.01 10.98 -0.37
N GLN A 478 -19.23 11.60 -1.27
CA GLN A 478 -19.75 12.46 -2.32
C GLN A 478 -20.58 11.69 -3.35
N GLY A 479 -20.15 10.46 -3.67
CA GLY A 479 -20.91 9.54 -4.52
C GLY A 479 -22.29 9.21 -3.95
N ILE A 480 -22.36 8.85 -2.66
CA ILE A 480 -23.62 8.56 -1.97
C ILE A 480 -24.50 9.82 -1.93
N ILE A 481 -23.94 10.97 -1.53
CA ILE A 481 -24.67 12.24 -1.47
C ILE A 481 -25.29 12.59 -2.83
N ASN A 482 -24.55 12.41 -3.93
CA ASN A 482 -25.04 12.67 -5.27
C ASN A 482 -26.15 11.70 -5.69
N GLN A 483 -26.00 10.41 -5.39
CA GLN A 483 -27.02 9.39 -5.67
C GLN A 483 -28.30 9.67 -4.88
N THR A 484 -28.18 9.93 -3.57
CA THR A 484 -29.32 10.29 -2.72
C THR A 484 -30.02 11.53 -3.24
N ARG A 485 -29.27 12.56 -3.65
CA ARG A 485 -29.84 13.78 -4.24
C ARG A 485 -30.65 13.50 -5.50
N GLN A 486 -30.19 12.61 -6.37
CA GLN A 486 -30.93 12.19 -7.56
C GLN A 486 -32.22 11.43 -7.20
N GLN A 487 -32.14 10.49 -6.25
CA GLN A 487 -33.31 9.75 -5.76
C GLN A 487 -34.34 10.68 -5.10
N THR A 488 -33.90 11.64 -4.27
CA THR A 488 -34.76 12.64 -3.66
C THR A 488 -35.46 13.53 -4.71
N ASN A 489 -34.71 13.99 -5.72
CA ASN A 489 -35.29 14.77 -6.83
C ASN A 489 -36.33 13.98 -7.64
N TYR A 490 -36.11 12.68 -7.84
CA TYR A 490 -37.09 11.79 -8.47
C TYR A 490 -38.38 11.68 -7.65
N CYS A 491 -38.28 11.48 -6.33
CA CYS A 491 -39.43 11.46 -5.42
C CYS A 491 -40.23 12.78 -5.45
N LEU A 492 -39.53 13.92 -5.40
CA LEU A 492 -40.15 15.24 -5.44
C LEU A 492 -40.81 15.53 -6.81
N GLY A 493 -40.21 15.04 -7.89
CA GLY A 493 -40.76 15.14 -9.25
C GLY A 493 -42.09 14.38 -9.41
N LEU A 494 -42.20 13.17 -8.86
CA LEU A 494 -43.44 12.39 -8.87
C LEU A 494 -44.55 13.04 -8.02
N ALA A 495 -44.20 13.61 -6.86
CA ALA A 495 -45.13 14.35 -6.00
C ALA A 495 -45.70 15.62 -6.66
N SER A 496 -44.95 16.23 -7.60
CA SER A 496 -45.42 17.41 -8.35
C SER A 496 -46.38 17.08 -9.50
N GLN A 497 -46.38 15.84 -10.02
CA GLN A 497 -47.25 15.39 -11.12
C GLN A 497 -48.59 14.79 -10.64
N SER A 498 -48.73 14.48 -9.35
CA SER A 498 -49.95 13.88 -8.78
C SER A 498 -51.10 14.86 -8.55
N GLN A 499 -50.92 16.17 -8.79
CA GLN A 499 -52.01 17.15 -8.72
C GLN A 499 -52.99 17.09 -9.91
N GLY A 500 -52.71 16.26 -10.93
CA GLY A 500 -53.59 16.05 -12.08
C GLY A 500 -54.12 14.61 -12.17
N SER A 501 -55.31 14.36 -11.63
CA SER A 501 -56.21 13.21 -11.92
C SER A 501 -55.54 11.91 -12.41
N ARG A 502 -54.95 11.12 -11.49
CA ARG A 502 -54.71 9.69 -11.70
C ARG A 502 -55.26 8.87 -10.53
N LYS A 503 -55.87 7.74 -10.86
CA LYS A 503 -56.44 6.75 -9.93
C LYS A 503 -55.36 6.28 -8.95
N TYR A 504 -55.63 6.40 -7.65
CA TYR A 504 -54.81 5.87 -6.55
C TYR A 504 -54.58 4.36 -6.71
N ASN A 505 -53.32 3.92 -6.57
CA ASN A 505 -52.89 2.52 -6.64
C ASN A 505 -51.98 2.20 -5.44
N TYR A 506 -52.26 1.12 -4.72
CA TYR A 506 -51.61 0.77 -3.43
C TYR A 506 -50.12 0.36 -3.59
N ASP A 507 -49.71 -0.14 -4.76
CA ASP A 507 -48.32 -0.55 -5.05
C ASP A 507 -47.33 0.64 -5.12
N ASP A 508 -47.78 1.86 -5.43
CA ASP A 508 -46.90 3.03 -5.52
C ASP A 508 -46.49 3.55 -4.13
N ASP A 509 -47.33 3.37 -3.11
CA ASP A 509 -47.03 3.77 -1.73
C ASP A 509 -45.95 2.87 -1.10
N GLU A 510 -45.98 1.56 -1.38
CA GLU A 510 -44.98 0.60 -0.89
C GLU A 510 -43.60 0.84 -1.55
N ALA A 511 -43.58 1.15 -2.85
CA ALA A 511 -42.37 1.53 -3.56
C ALA A 511 -41.78 2.86 -3.06
N PHE A 512 -42.63 3.84 -2.75
CA PHE A 512 -42.22 5.13 -2.19
C PHE A 512 -41.63 4.98 -0.78
N GLU A 513 -42.26 4.18 0.07
CA GLU A 513 -41.78 3.90 1.43
C GLU A 513 -40.45 3.14 1.42
N LYS A 514 -40.27 2.20 0.47
CA LYS A 514 -39.00 1.50 0.27
C LYS A 514 -37.89 2.45 -0.16
N LEU A 515 -38.16 3.34 -1.12
CA LEU A 515 -37.20 4.32 -1.62
C LEU A 515 -36.86 5.37 -0.55
N ARG A 516 -37.83 5.73 0.30
CA ARG A 516 -37.61 6.61 1.45
C ARG A 516 -36.65 5.98 2.47
N LYS A 517 -36.85 4.71 2.84
CA LYS A 517 -35.92 3.98 3.72
C LYS A 517 -34.52 3.86 3.14
N GLU A 518 -34.42 3.70 1.82
CA GLU A 518 -33.13 3.67 1.12
C GLU A 518 -32.42 5.04 1.16
N ILE A 519 -33.17 6.13 0.98
CA ILE A 519 -32.65 7.50 1.12
C ILE A 519 -32.16 7.76 2.55
N GLU A 520 -32.95 7.40 3.57
CA GLU A 520 -32.58 7.55 4.98
C GLU A 520 -31.32 6.73 5.31
N GLY A 521 -31.24 5.47 4.88
CA GLY A 521 -30.04 4.63 5.07
C GLY A 521 -28.80 5.16 4.34
N ASN A 522 -28.97 5.71 3.14
CA ASN A 522 -27.87 6.35 2.40
C ASN A 522 -27.38 7.64 3.08
N GLN A 523 -28.28 8.41 3.70
CA GLN A 523 -27.91 9.60 4.47
C GLN A 523 -27.12 9.24 5.73
N ASP A 524 -27.56 8.23 6.48
CA ASP A 524 -26.85 7.75 7.67
C ASP A 524 -25.46 7.22 7.31
N ASN A 525 -25.35 6.48 6.20
CA ASN A 525 -24.07 6.01 5.68
C ASN A 525 -23.15 7.17 5.27
N ALA A 526 -23.66 8.17 4.54
CA ALA A 526 -22.88 9.34 4.17
C ALA A 526 -22.41 10.15 5.39
N LEU A 527 -23.26 10.28 6.40
CA LEU A 527 -22.93 10.96 7.66
C LEU A 527 -21.83 10.20 8.43
N SER A 528 -21.91 8.87 8.46
CA SER A 528 -20.89 8.01 9.08
C SER A 528 -19.52 8.21 8.41
N LEU A 529 -19.46 8.14 7.08
CA LEU A 529 -18.22 8.38 6.30
C LEU A 529 -17.68 9.80 6.52
N CYS A 530 -18.54 10.81 6.58
CA CYS A 530 -18.14 12.19 6.86
C CYS A 530 -17.58 12.36 8.29
N THR A 531 -18.18 11.70 9.28
CA THR A 531 -17.70 11.71 10.66
C THR A 531 -16.31 11.09 10.75
N GLU A 532 -16.09 10.00 10.03
CA GLU A 532 -14.81 9.32 9.96
C GLU A 532 -13.72 10.17 9.31
N LYS A 533 -14.03 10.90 8.23
CA LYS A 533 -13.09 11.89 7.65
C LYS A 533 -12.63 12.92 8.68
N VAL A 534 -13.55 13.38 9.53
CA VAL A 534 -13.22 14.33 10.61
C VAL A 534 -12.32 13.68 11.66
N LEU A 535 -12.55 12.40 11.99
CA LEU A 535 -11.70 11.66 12.93
C LEU A 535 -10.29 11.43 12.36
N LEU A 536 -10.17 11.02 11.10
CA LEU A 536 -8.88 10.86 10.43
C LEU A 536 -8.12 12.19 10.31
N ALA A 537 -8.83 13.30 10.05
CA ALA A 537 -8.23 14.63 10.02
C ALA A 537 -7.72 15.06 11.42
N ARG A 538 -8.47 14.75 12.48
CA ARG A 538 -8.00 14.93 13.87
C ARG A 538 -6.80 14.06 14.19
N GLN A 539 -6.80 12.81 13.76
CA GLN A 539 -5.66 11.90 13.92
C GLN A 539 -4.41 12.43 13.22
N ALA A 540 -4.53 12.93 11.97
CA ALA A 540 -3.41 13.54 11.27
C ALA A 540 -2.85 14.75 12.03
N HIS A 541 -3.73 15.58 12.59
CA HIS A 541 -3.36 16.71 13.43
C HIS A 541 -2.62 16.26 14.70
N ASP A 542 -3.14 15.27 15.42
CA ASP A 542 -2.57 14.80 16.68
C ASP A 542 -1.21 14.12 16.48
N ILE A 543 -1.03 13.41 15.37
CA ILE A 543 0.26 12.83 14.97
C ILE A 543 1.29 13.92 14.71
N ILE A 544 0.91 15.00 14.00
CA ILE A 544 1.80 16.16 13.79
C ILE A 544 2.18 16.80 15.13
N ASP A 545 1.22 17.06 16.01
CA ASP A 545 1.45 17.70 17.31
C ASP A 545 2.38 16.84 18.21
N SER A 546 2.18 15.52 18.22
CA SER A 546 3.05 14.58 18.93
C SER A 546 4.49 14.61 18.39
N HIS A 547 4.66 14.66 17.06
CA HIS A 547 5.98 14.77 16.44
C HIS A 547 6.68 16.11 16.77
N ILE A 548 5.94 17.21 16.81
CA ILE A 548 6.48 18.52 17.19
C ILE A 548 7.00 18.48 18.63
N LYS A 549 6.22 17.94 19.57
CA LYS A 549 6.62 17.81 20.97
C LYS A 549 7.89 16.97 21.14
N ARG A 550 7.99 15.85 20.42
CA ARG A 550 9.18 14.98 20.44
C ARG A 550 10.42 15.72 19.90
N LEU A 551 10.28 16.48 18.81
CA LEU A 551 11.37 17.29 18.27
C LEU A 551 11.83 18.37 19.24
N ASP A 552 10.91 19.02 19.95
CA ASP A 552 11.24 20.02 20.97
C ASP A 552 12.01 19.39 22.15
N GLU A 553 11.62 18.18 22.58
CA GLU A 553 12.34 17.41 23.60
C GLU A 553 13.74 17.00 23.13
N ASP A 554 13.88 16.47 21.91
CA ASP A 554 15.17 16.09 21.34
C ASP A 554 16.12 17.29 21.18
N LEU A 555 15.60 18.44 20.75
CA LEU A 555 16.37 19.70 20.70
C LEU A 555 16.83 20.14 22.09
N THR A 556 15.99 19.96 23.11
CA THR A 556 16.33 20.29 24.49
C THR A 556 17.44 19.37 25.01
N ASN A 557 17.31 18.06 24.81
CA ASN A 557 18.31 17.07 25.20
C ASN A 557 19.65 17.31 24.49
N PHE A 558 19.62 17.60 23.18
CA PHE A 558 20.81 17.92 22.40
C PHE A 558 21.51 19.20 22.91
N ALA A 559 20.73 20.21 23.30
CA ALA A 559 21.28 21.42 23.92
C ALA A 559 21.92 21.12 25.28
N GLU A 560 21.35 20.23 26.08
CA GLU A 560 21.94 19.79 27.35
C GLU A 560 23.23 18.99 27.16
N ASP A 561 23.29 18.09 26.20
CA ASP A 561 24.50 17.32 25.87
C ASP A 561 25.64 18.25 25.42
N LEU A 562 25.35 19.23 24.57
CA LEU A 562 26.33 20.24 24.15
C LEU A 562 26.82 21.13 25.31
N LYS A 563 25.98 21.37 26.33
CA LYS A 563 26.40 22.04 27.58
C LYS A 563 27.32 21.14 28.40
N GLN A 564 27.03 19.84 28.50
CA GLN A 564 27.88 18.89 29.19
C GLN A 564 29.25 18.70 28.51
N GLU A 565 29.29 18.76 27.18
CA GLU A 565 30.53 18.73 26.38
C GLU A 565 31.30 20.06 26.40
N GLY A 566 30.80 21.11 27.07
CA GLY A 566 31.41 22.43 27.14
C GLY A 566 31.42 23.19 25.80
N LYS A 567 30.62 22.75 24.83
CA LYS A 567 30.47 23.38 23.51
C LYS A 567 29.41 24.49 23.51
N LEU A 568 28.55 24.54 24.53
CA LEU A 568 27.60 25.61 24.80
C LEU A 568 27.77 26.19 26.22
N PRO A 569 27.65 27.52 26.42
CA PRO A 569 27.60 28.15 27.74
C PRO A 569 26.38 27.67 28.55
N ALA A 570 26.54 27.55 29.88
CA ALA A 570 25.47 27.10 30.78
C ALA A 570 24.20 27.98 30.71
N ASP A 571 24.38 29.27 30.43
CA ASP A 571 23.33 30.30 30.45
C ASP A 571 22.59 30.48 29.10
N GLU A 572 22.92 29.70 28.05
CA GLU A 572 22.26 29.85 26.73
C GLU A 572 20.93 29.04 26.67
N PRO A 573 19.80 29.66 26.28
CA PRO A 573 18.50 28.99 26.22
C PRO A 573 18.41 28.01 25.04
N PRO A 574 17.69 26.87 25.19
CA PRO A 574 17.61 25.79 24.20
C PRO A 574 16.80 26.13 22.92
N ILE A 575 16.15 27.30 22.87
CA ILE A 575 15.27 27.70 21.76
C ILE A 575 15.82 28.98 21.13
N LEU A 576 16.02 28.98 19.80
CA LEU A 576 16.31 30.21 19.06
C LEU A 576 15.19 31.23 19.29
N PRO A 577 15.50 32.49 19.62
CA PRO A 577 14.48 33.52 19.69
C PRO A 577 13.79 33.65 18.32
N PRO A 578 12.47 33.93 18.28
CA PRO A 578 11.78 34.18 17.03
C PRO A 578 12.51 35.26 16.23
N LEU A 579 12.72 35.01 14.94
CA LEU A 579 13.43 35.91 14.03
C LEU A 579 12.96 37.36 14.22
N PRO A 580 13.87 38.35 14.37
CA PRO A 580 13.48 39.73 14.52
C PRO A 580 12.76 40.21 13.25
N LEU A 581 11.49 40.61 13.39
CA LEU A 581 10.81 41.41 12.39
C LEU A 581 11.59 42.72 12.20
N VAL A 582 12.15 42.91 11.00
CA VAL A 582 12.83 44.15 10.61
C VAL A 582 11.82 45.30 10.67
N LEU A 583 11.97 46.18 11.67
CA LEU A 583 11.27 47.45 11.73
C LEU A 583 11.81 48.39 10.63
N LYS A 584 10.94 48.79 9.69
CA LYS A 584 11.11 50.06 8.97
C LYS A 584 10.41 51.17 9.75
N THR A 585 11.21 52.16 10.12
CA THR A 585 10.87 53.47 10.64
C THR A 585 9.84 54.19 9.76
N GLU A 586 8.76 54.73 10.35
CA GLU A 586 8.54 56.18 10.43
C GLU A 586 7.40 56.57 11.39
N LYS A 587 7.67 57.64 12.15
CA LYS A 587 6.83 58.36 13.10
C LYS A 587 5.70 59.08 12.34
N ARG A 588 4.42 59.04 12.74
CA ARG A 588 3.68 59.95 13.68
C ARG A 588 2.27 60.11 13.05
N LYS A 589 1.09 60.10 13.70
CA LYS A 589 0.63 60.38 15.07
C LYS A 589 -0.66 59.57 15.40
N ALA A 590 -0.77 59.24 16.68
CA ALA A 590 -1.86 58.70 17.51
C ALA A 590 -3.20 59.51 17.45
N PRO A 591 -4.34 59.11 18.09
CA PRO A 591 -4.52 58.24 19.28
C PRO A 591 -5.59 57.13 19.14
N TYR A 592 -5.61 56.05 19.91
CA TYR A 592 -6.01 55.99 21.32
C TYR A 592 -5.50 54.71 22.02
N VAL A 593 -5.46 54.80 23.35
CA VAL A 593 -4.77 54.00 24.37
C VAL A 593 -5.43 52.64 24.64
N THR A 594 -4.61 51.60 24.86
CA THR A 594 -4.97 50.35 25.54
C THR A 594 -4.24 50.25 26.88
N PRO A 595 -4.88 49.78 27.96
CA PRO A 595 -4.18 49.18 29.10
C PRO A 595 -4.26 47.65 29.05
N GLN A 596 -3.16 47.05 29.53
CA GLN A 596 -2.76 45.66 29.44
C GLN A 596 -3.46 44.66 30.37
N SER A 597 -3.40 43.40 29.91
CA SER A 597 -3.29 42.07 30.56
C SER A 597 -3.45 41.90 32.08
N LYS A 598 -4.14 40.81 32.45
CA LYS A 598 -3.66 39.86 33.48
C LYS A 598 -3.93 38.41 33.06
N LYS A 599 -2.91 37.55 33.27
CA LYS A 599 -3.01 36.08 33.43
C LYS A 599 -4.00 35.73 34.55
N PHE A 600 -4.68 34.59 34.49
CA PHE A 600 -5.00 33.65 35.61
C PHE A 600 -5.82 32.47 35.01
N GLU A 601 -5.27 31.25 34.97
CA GLU A 601 -5.57 30.06 35.82
C GLU A 601 -6.77 29.20 35.39
N TYR A 602 -6.50 27.90 35.47
CA TYR A 602 -7.34 26.72 35.25
C TYR A 602 -8.65 26.76 36.06
N ARG A 603 -9.82 26.53 35.43
CA ARG A 603 -10.99 25.83 36.02
C ARG A 603 -12.10 25.55 35.00
N ASP A 604 -12.42 24.26 34.89
CA ASP A 604 -13.68 23.60 34.54
C ASP A 604 -14.93 24.49 34.38
N TRP A 605 -15.65 24.33 33.26
CA TRP A 605 -17.12 24.40 33.29
C TRP A 605 -17.81 23.71 32.09
N ASP A 606 -18.53 22.65 32.47
CA ASP A 606 -19.67 21.95 31.87
C ASP A 606 -20.29 22.46 30.56
N TRP A 607 -20.36 21.53 29.60
CA TRP A 607 -21.30 21.54 28.48
C TRP A 607 -22.53 20.74 28.87
N ASP A 608 -23.64 21.41 29.19
CA ASP A 608 -24.99 20.89 28.91
C ASP A 608 -26.07 21.94 29.22
N ARG A 609 -26.67 22.49 28.16
CA ARG A 609 -28.11 22.50 27.90
C ARG A 609 -28.48 23.53 26.84
N GLU A 610 -29.09 22.98 25.79
CA GLU A 610 -30.28 23.52 25.13
C GLU A 610 -30.12 24.80 24.30
N ARG A 611 -30.70 24.92 23.12
CA ARG A 611 -31.31 24.00 22.15
C ARG A 611 -31.72 24.92 20.99
N ASP A 612 -31.79 24.34 19.81
CA ASP A 612 -32.78 24.64 18.78
C ASP A 612 -32.72 25.95 17.95
N ARG A 613 -32.62 25.70 16.63
CA ARG A 613 -33.38 26.31 15.52
C ARG A 613 -33.01 27.76 15.12
N ASP A 614 -32.88 28.13 13.85
CA ASP A 614 -33.30 27.52 12.58
C ASP A 614 -32.49 28.12 11.41
N TYR A 615 -32.35 27.30 10.37
CA TYR A 615 -32.36 27.56 8.92
C TYR A 615 -32.24 29.00 8.37
N ASP A 616 -31.33 29.18 7.38
CA ASP A 616 -31.68 29.65 6.03
C ASP A 616 -30.48 29.46 5.05
N LEU A 617 -30.56 28.47 4.15
CA LEU A 617 -30.88 28.58 2.71
C LEU A 617 -29.68 28.85 1.77
N MET A 618 -29.15 27.78 1.16
CA MET A 618 -28.41 27.82 -0.11
C MET A 618 -29.33 28.09 -1.33
N PRO A 619 -28.80 28.53 -2.49
CA PRO A 619 -29.53 29.28 -3.54
C PRO A 619 -30.02 28.41 -4.73
N PRO A 620 -30.80 28.99 -5.69
CA PRO A 620 -30.94 28.39 -7.02
C PRO A 620 -30.67 29.34 -8.24
N PRO A 621 -30.55 28.78 -9.48
CA PRO A 621 -29.78 29.34 -10.62
C PRO A 621 -30.54 29.61 -11.96
N GLY A 622 -29.87 30.24 -12.95
CA GLY A 622 -30.22 30.32 -14.41
C GLY A 622 -30.44 31.75 -14.96
N SER A 623 -30.24 32.13 -16.24
CA SER A 623 -29.85 31.50 -17.53
C SER A 623 -29.76 32.55 -18.68
N HIS A 624 -29.09 32.19 -19.82
CA HIS A 624 -29.27 32.64 -21.25
C HIS A 624 -28.31 33.63 -21.99
N LYS A 625 -27.39 33.03 -22.80
CA LYS A 625 -27.14 33.03 -24.29
C LYS A 625 -26.81 34.27 -25.19
N LYS A 626 -25.87 33.99 -26.14
CA LYS A 626 -25.59 34.44 -27.57
C LYS A 626 -24.48 35.49 -27.81
N ASP A 627 -23.66 35.53 -28.88
CA ASP A 627 -23.12 34.64 -29.95
C ASP A 627 -22.07 35.47 -30.80
N PHE A 628 -21.14 34.78 -31.53
CA PHE A 628 -20.19 35.20 -32.62
C PHE A 628 -18.85 35.89 -32.24
N ALA A 629 -17.65 35.64 -32.82
CA ALA A 629 -17.12 34.78 -33.90
C ALA A 629 -15.57 34.57 -33.77
N SER A 630 -15.03 33.53 -34.43
CA SER A 630 -13.65 32.98 -34.52
C SER A 630 -12.75 33.67 -35.60
N PRO A 631 -11.40 33.41 -35.77
CA PRO A 631 -10.72 32.09 -35.68
C PRO A 631 -9.24 31.97 -35.20
N VAL A 632 -8.85 30.69 -34.96
CA VAL A 632 -7.53 29.97 -34.98
C VAL A 632 -6.75 29.80 -33.64
N ASP A 633 -6.10 28.66 -33.32
CA ASP A 633 -6.49 27.25 -33.07
C ASP A 633 -5.33 26.53 -32.32
N VAL A 634 -5.61 25.33 -31.76
CA VAL A 634 -4.74 24.20 -31.32
C VAL A 634 -4.77 23.87 -29.80
N ASP A 635 -5.06 22.62 -29.38
CA ASP A 635 -6.33 21.87 -29.36
C ASP A 635 -6.12 20.66 -28.40
N GLN A 636 -6.61 20.77 -27.17
CA GLN A 636 -6.96 19.68 -26.25
C GLN A 636 -8.31 20.07 -25.62
N PRO A 637 -9.30 19.15 -25.51
CA PRO A 637 -10.59 19.51 -24.96
C PRO A 637 -10.46 19.75 -23.45
N ILE A 638 -10.55 21.02 -23.06
CA ILE A 638 -10.66 21.46 -21.67
C ILE A 638 -12.01 20.94 -21.12
N ASP A 639 -11.97 20.33 -19.95
CA ASP A 639 -13.15 19.78 -19.28
C ASP A 639 -14.18 20.89 -19.01
N PRO A 640 -15.44 20.75 -19.47
CA PRO A 640 -16.49 21.77 -19.28
C PRO A 640 -16.87 22.02 -17.81
N ASN A 641 -16.40 21.20 -16.86
CA ASN A 641 -16.60 21.43 -15.42
C ASN A 641 -15.44 22.19 -14.74
N GLU A 642 -14.38 22.55 -15.46
CA GLU A 642 -13.25 23.27 -14.89
C GLU A 642 -13.54 24.78 -14.76
N PRO A 643 -13.39 25.40 -13.58
CA PRO A 643 -13.67 26.82 -13.38
C PRO A 643 -12.70 27.70 -14.18
N THR A 644 -13.22 28.74 -14.82
CA THR A 644 -12.43 29.72 -15.57
C THR A 644 -12.09 30.94 -14.72
N TYR A 645 -10.91 31.50 -14.96
CA TYR A 645 -10.30 32.58 -14.21
C TYR A 645 -9.81 33.68 -15.16
N CYS A 646 -9.38 34.81 -14.60
CA CYS A 646 -8.86 35.99 -15.31
C CYS A 646 -9.89 36.67 -16.24
N VAL A 647 -9.58 37.87 -16.71
CA VAL A 647 -10.38 38.58 -17.72
C VAL A 647 -10.45 37.85 -19.07
N CYS A 648 -9.57 36.87 -19.31
CA CYS A 648 -9.59 36.06 -20.52
C CYS A 648 -10.56 34.86 -20.44
N HIS A 649 -11.16 34.59 -19.29
CA HIS A 649 -12.11 33.49 -19.04
C HIS A 649 -11.56 32.12 -19.48
N GLN A 650 -10.28 31.88 -19.22
CA GLN A 650 -9.63 30.60 -19.47
C GLN A 650 -9.37 29.89 -18.13
N VAL A 651 -9.16 28.58 -18.17
CA VAL A 651 -8.79 27.81 -16.97
C VAL A 651 -7.48 28.29 -16.37
N SER A 652 -7.16 27.80 -15.17
CA SER A 652 -5.88 28.13 -14.54
C SER A 652 -4.72 27.54 -15.35
N PHE A 653 -3.81 28.38 -15.85
CA PHE A 653 -2.61 27.91 -16.56
C PHE A 653 -1.45 28.92 -16.42
N GLY A 654 -0.23 28.43 -16.32
CA GLY A 654 0.94 29.29 -16.08
C GLY A 654 0.88 30.04 -14.74
N ASP A 655 1.66 31.11 -14.60
CA ASP A 655 1.70 31.91 -13.37
C ASP A 655 0.47 32.82 -13.25
N MET A 656 -0.18 32.82 -12.08
CA MET A 656 -1.37 33.61 -11.79
C MET A 656 -1.23 34.43 -10.52
N ILE A 657 -1.88 35.59 -10.46
CA ILE A 657 -1.90 36.50 -9.31
C ILE A 657 -3.33 36.81 -8.88
N ALA A 658 -3.57 36.85 -7.57
CA ALA A 658 -4.85 37.24 -7.00
C ALA A 658 -4.97 38.75 -6.81
N CYS A 659 -6.15 39.32 -7.06
CA CYS A 659 -6.46 40.72 -6.76
C CYS A 659 -6.83 40.89 -5.28
N ASP A 660 -6.12 41.78 -4.57
CA ASP A 660 -6.32 42.04 -3.14
C ASP A 660 -7.55 42.94 -2.81
N ASN A 661 -8.44 43.18 -3.78
CA ASN A 661 -9.71 43.87 -3.53
C ASN A 661 -10.80 42.83 -3.26
N GLU A 662 -11.34 42.82 -2.04
CA GLU A 662 -12.36 41.87 -1.57
C GLU A 662 -13.66 41.92 -2.39
N ASN A 663 -13.91 43.00 -3.14
CA ASN A 663 -15.09 43.17 -3.99
C ASN A 663 -14.76 43.13 -5.50
N CYS A 664 -13.70 42.42 -5.92
CA CYS A 664 -13.29 42.34 -7.33
C CYS A 664 -14.31 41.54 -8.18
N GLN A 665 -15.17 42.24 -8.91
CA GLN A 665 -16.16 41.62 -9.81
C GLN A 665 -15.58 40.96 -11.06
N GLY A 666 -14.27 41.12 -11.32
CA GLY A 666 -13.60 40.66 -12.56
C GLY A 666 -12.93 39.29 -12.47
N GLY A 667 -13.22 38.49 -11.42
CA GLY A 667 -12.52 37.25 -11.10
C GLY A 667 -11.36 37.52 -10.14
N GLU A 668 -11.15 36.62 -9.17
CA GLU A 668 -10.18 36.82 -8.09
C GLU A 668 -8.72 36.59 -8.55
N TRP A 669 -8.51 35.82 -9.64
CA TRP A 669 -7.20 35.39 -10.12
C TRP A 669 -6.95 35.78 -11.59
N PHE A 670 -5.75 36.24 -11.92
CA PHE A 670 -5.35 36.73 -13.25
C PHE A 670 -4.04 36.11 -13.73
N HIS A 671 -3.99 35.63 -14.98
CA HIS A 671 -2.74 35.14 -15.58
C HIS A 671 -1.74 36.29 -15.76
N TYR A 672 -0.48 36.07 -15.42
CA TYR A 672 0.58 37.08 -15.49
C TYR A 672 0.63 37.76 -16.86
N THR A 673 0.59 36.96 -17.93
CA THR A 673 0.60 37.44 -19.31
C THR A 673 -0.60 38.32 -19.65
N CYS A 674 -1.79 38.02 -19.12
CA CYS A 674 -3.02 38.79 -19.36
C CYS A 674 -3.02 40.16 -18.66
N VAL A 675 -2.27 40.31 -17.57
CA VAL A 675 -2.16 41.57 -16.82
C VAL A 675 -0.80 42.25 -16.94
N GLY A 676 0.02 41.79 -17.91
CA GLY A 676 1.30 42.43 -18.27
C GLY A 676 2.43 42.20 -17.26
N LEU A 677 2.39 41.09 -16.52
CA LEU A 677 3.40 40.67 -15.55
C LEU A 677 4.30 39.59 -16.14
N THR A 678 5.55 39.54 -15.67
CA THR A 678 6.50 38.47 -16.00
C THR A 678 6.87 37.66 -14.75
N PRO A 679 7.34 36.40 -14.88
CA PRO A 679 7.71 35.57 -13.75
C PRO A 679 8.82 36.15 -12.85
N GLU A 680 9.63 37.10 -13.35
CA GLU A 680 10.62 37.80 -12.52
C GLU A 680 10.02 38.94 -11.66
N THR A 681 8.73 39.27 -11.85
CA THR A 681 8.07 40.37 -11.16
C THR A 681 7.82 40.00 -9.68
N ARG A 682 8.45 40.72 -8.75
CA ARG A 682 8.23 40.52 -7.30
C ARG A 682 7.40 41.66 -6.71
N PHE A 683 6.24 41.32 -6.14
CA PHE A 683 5.37 42.28 -5.45
C PHE A 683 5.81 42.43 -3.98
N LYS A 684 5.92 43.67 -3.50
CA LYS A 684 6.08 43.99 -2.08
C LYS A 684 4.88 44.82 -1.64
N GLY A 685 3.78 44.14 -1.31
CA GLY A 685 2.51 44.76 -0.90
C GLY A 685 1.31 44.22 -1.67
N LYS A 686 0.15 44.85 -1.46
CA LYS A 686 -1.11 44.47 -2.12
C LYS A 686 -1.06 44.76 -3.63
N TRP A 687 -1.58 43.84 -4.43
CA TRP A 687 -1.74 43.97 -5.87
C TRP A 687 -3.22 44.03 -6.25
N TYR A 688 -3.57 45.05 -7.04
CA TYR A 688 -4.92 45.23 -7.55
C TYR A 688 -4.94 45.01 -9.07
N CYS A 689 -5.97 44.35 -9.58
CA CYS A 689 -6.16 44.13 -11.01
C CYS A 689 -6.46 45.45 -11.75
N PRO A 690 -6.31 45.52 -13.08
CA PRO A 690 -6.52 46.75 -13.85
C PRO A 690 -7.87 47.43 -13.62
N THR A 691 -8.93 46.64 -13.38
CA THR A 691 -10.28 47.14 -13.06
C THR A 691 -10.35 47.70 -11.65
N CYS A 692 -9.76 47.03 -10.65
CA CYS A 692 -9.81 47.47 -9.26
C CYS A 692 -8.86 48.65 -8.97
N ARG A 693 -7.81 48.84 -9.77
CA ARG A 693 -6.94 50.03 -9.67
C ARG A 693 -7.64 51.34 -10.04
N GLN A 694 -8.74 51.29 -10.79
CA GLN A 694 -9.49 52.47 -11.23
C GLN A 694 -10.64 52.84 -10.28
N LEU A 695 -10.93 51.99 -9.29
CA LEU A 695 -11.92 52.29 -8.26
C LEU A 695 -11.28 53.15 -7.16
N PRO A 696 -11.98 54.17 -6.64
CA PRO A 696 -11.46 54.96 -5.53
C PRO A 696 -11.33 54.06 -4.30
N HIS A 697 -10.14 54.02 -3.72
CA HIS A 697 -9.81 53.27 -2.50
C HIS A 697 -10.15 54.05 -1.23
#